data_AF-A0A7V9R0Y1-F1
#
_entry.id   AF-A0A7V9R0Y1-F1
#
_cell.length_a   1.000
_cell.length_b   1.000
_cell.length_c   1.000
_cell.angle_alpha   90.00
_cell.angle_beta   90.00
_cell.angle_gamma   90.00
#
_symmetry.space_group_name_H-M   'P 1'
#
loop_
_entity.id
_entity.type
_entity.pdbx_description
1 polymer ?
#
loop_
_entity_poly.entity_id
_entity_poly.type
_entity_poly.pdbx_seq_one_letter_code
_entity_poly.pdbx_strand_id
1 'polypeptide(L)'
;AGDDGIVIRIPETDAEPPGASLCLFEPDEIEDIVTTEVGGSALFASRFRECAARALLLPRRNPGKRSPLWQQRQRSAALLEVASKYGSFPIVLEAVRECLRDVYDVPALVQLTRDIEARRIRVVEVETGTPSAFARSLLFGYVASFVYEGDSPLAERKAAALALDPALLGELLGRTELRDLLDPDVVDEVARELQRLTPERAAKDVEGLADLLRMLGPLTVADVRERSVPGAAVDDWVTELTATRRAVTVRIGGDEHVAAVEDVGRLRDALGVPVPPGVPEAFTEPVADPLGDLVARFARTHGPFTTAEVASRFGLGQAIAHDALTRLSAAGRVAAGEFRPHGHGSEWCDAEVLRRLRRRSLAAARKEVEPAEPASLGRFLPAWQNVGGRLRGAEGVLAAVEQLAGCAVPASALEPFVLRSRLLDYHPSMLDELTSSGEVTWAGAGALPGTDGWISLHVADTAHLTLPDHGTVELTPTHEQVLEVLSRGGGFFFRQLSDAVGSTDDQQLAAAVWDLTWSGHLTNDTIAPLRSLLGAGRGSHRSRRQTPRGRVGGQSPGARGSLGRAGLPSRTGPPTVAGRWSLTPDREPDPTRRAHATAEALLERHGVVTRGAVVSERTPGGFAGVYKVLSAFEESGRCRRGYFVAGLGAAQFGVTGAVDRLRSMSNEARGAEPTGPSALVLAATDPANPFGAALPWPDRASDLSGATGHRPGRKAGAVVVVVDGALALYVERGGRTLLTFTADPLRLQPAVDALALAVRDGALGKLTVERADGEHILGSPLSSALGAAGFHATPRGLRLRS
;
A
#
# COMPACT_ATOMS: atom_id res chain seq x y z
N ALA A 1 10.51 -16.94 -26.38
CA ALA A 1 11.13 -17.43 -27.63
C ALA A 1 10.12 -17.25 -28.76
N GLY A 2 10.58 -16.90 -29.96
CA GLY A 2 9.82 -16.94 -31.20
C GLY A 2 10.51 -17.84 -32.21
N ASP A 3 9.89 -18.05 -33.37
CA ASP A 3 10.44 -18.95 -34.40
C ASP A 3 11.82 -18.48 -34.90
N ASP A 4 12.04 -17.16 -34.97
CA ASP A 4 13.26 -16.55 -35.50
C ASP A 4 14.33 -16.25 -34.41
N GLY A 5 14.12 -16.67 -33.16
CA GLY A 5 15.13 -16.50 -32.10
C GLY A 5 14.62 -16.36 -30.66
N ILE A 6 15.58 -16.11 -29.75
CA ILE A 6 15.36 -16.03 -28.31
C ILE A 6 15.68 -14.60 -27.82
N VAL A 7 14.78 -14.02 -27.04
CA VAL A 7 14.97 -12.70 -26.40
C VAL A 7 15.28 -12.92 -24.93
N ILE A 8 16.40 -12.37 -24.47
CA ILE A 8 16.85 -12.43 -23.06
C ILE A 8 16.93 -11.00 -22.54
N ARG A 9 16.35 -10.73 -21.37
CA ARG A 9 16.42 -9.42 -20.70
C ARG A 9 17.23 -9.53 -19.43
N ILE A 10 18.22 -8.66 -19.29
CA ILE A 10 19.14 -8.63 -18.15
C ILE A 10 19.02 -7.22 -17.53
N PRO A 11 18.86 -7.10 -16.20
CA PRO A 11 18.83 -5.80 -15.55
C PRO A 11 20.16 -5.06 -15.73
N GLU A 12 20.11 -3.75 -15.86
CA GLU A 12 21.30 -2.90 -15.98
C GLU A 12 22.10 -2.95 -14.67
N THR A 13 23.33 -3.46 -14.74
CA THR A 13 24.28 -3.58 -13.64
C THR A 13 25.61 -2.94 -14.03
N ASP A 14 26.45 -2.57 -13.07
CA ASP A 14 27.81 -2.01 -13.33
C ASP A 14 28.78 -3.00 -14.00
N ALA A 15 28.34 -4.23 -14.27
CA ALA A 15 29.11 -5.27 -14.95
C ALA A 15 28.78 -5.33 -16.45
N GLU A 16 29.75 -5.76 -17.27
CA GLU A 16 29.53 -6.03 -18.69
C GLU A 16 28.43 -7.11 -18.87
N PRO A 17 27.51 -6.93 -19.83
CA PRO A 17 26.47 -7.91 -20.09
C PRO A 17 27.07 -9.24 -20.55
N PRO A 18 26.49 -10.39 -20.17
CA PRO A 18 26.99 -11.69 -20.60
C PRO A 18 26.87 -11.85 -22.12
N GLY A 19 27.94 -12.36 -22.74
CA GLY A 19 28.02 -12.60 -24.19
C GLY A 19 27.23 -13.83 -24.66
N ALA A 20 27.52 -14.27 -25.89
CA ALA A 20 26.81 -15.40 -26.52
C ALA A 20 27.02 -16.73 -25.80
N SER A 21 28.02 -16.84 -24.93
CA SER A 21 28.26 -18.02 -24.09
C SER A 21 27.05 -18.42 -23.24
N LEU A 22 26.14 -17.47 -22.93
CA LEU A 22 24.89 -17.76 -22.22
C LEU A 22 23.96 -18.72 -23.01
N CYS A 23 24.09 -18.75 -24.33
CA CYS A 23 23.25 -19.56 -25.23
C CYS A 23 24.00 -20.77 -25.80
N LEU A 24 25.23 -21.01 -25.38
CA LEU A 24 26.05 -22.14 -25.84
C LEU A 24 26.03 -23.25 -24.79
N PHE A 25 25.68 -24.45 -25.22
CA PHE A 25 25.57 -25.63 -24.38
C PHE A 25 26.40 -26.77 -24.96
N GLU A 26 26.91 -27.63 -24.09
CA GLU A 26 27.58 -28.88 -24.48
C GLU A 26 26.56 -29.84 -25.12
N PRO A 27 26.87 -30.46 -26.28
CA PRO A 27 25.88 -31.29 -26.98
C PRO A 27 25.41 -32.51 -26.21
N ASP A 28 26.25 -33.03 -25.32
CA ASP A 28 25.93 -34.21 -24.51
C ASP A 28 25.06 -33.85 -23.29
N GLU A 29 24.92 -32.56 -22.94
CA GLU A 29 24.14 -32.11 -21.77
C GLU A 29 22.77 -31.53 -22.16
N ILE A 30 22.59 -31.04 -23.39
CA ILE A 30 21.39 -30.27 -23.76
C ILE A 30 20.09 -31.10 -23.71
N GLU A 31 20.14 -32.39 -24.05
CA GLU A 31 18.97 -33.28 -24.00
C GLU A 31 18.50 -33.49 -22.55
N ASP A 32 19.44 -33.70 -21.62
CA ASP A 32 19.16 -33.88 -20.20
C ASP A 32 18.62 -32.60 -19.55
N ILE A 33 19.18 -31.44 -19.93
CA ILE A 33 18.70 -30.13 -19.47
C ILE A 33 17.26 -29.90 -19.91
N VAL A 34 16.95 -30.08 -21.20
CA VAL A 34 15.59 -29.90 -21.72
C VAL A 34 14.62 -30.86 -21.05
N THR A 35 15.02 -32.12 -20.84
CA THR A 35 14.19 -33.14 -20.16
C THR A 35 13.93 -32.80 -18.70
N THR A 36 14.89 -32.20 -18.01
CA THR A 36 14.76 -31.80 -16.60
C THR A 36 13.85 -30.58 -16.46
N GLU A 37 14.06 -29.57 -17.30
CA GLU A 37 13.37 -28.28 -17.19
C GLU A 37 11.94 -28.29 -17.77
N VAL A 38 11.62 -29.21 -18.69
CA VAL A 38 10.30 -29.23 -19.35
C VAL A 38 9.15 -29.34 -18.35
N GLY A 39 9.32 -30.07 -17.25
CA GLY A 39 8.30 -30.24 -16.21
C GLY A 39 7.90 -28.95 -15.48
N GLY A 40 8.80 -27.96 -15.44
CA GLY A 40 8.55 -26.63 -14.86
C GLY A 40 8.00 -25.61 -15.86
N SER A 41 7.88 -25.98 -17.15
CA SER A 41 7.52 -25.04 -18.21
C SER A 41 6.01 -24.79 -18.32
N ALA A 42 5.64 -23.58 -18.75
CA ALA A 42 4.25 -23.24 -19.06
C ALA A 42 3.67 -24.10 -20.21
N LEU A 43 4.51 -24.52 -21.16
CA LEU A 43 4.13 -25.41 -22.26
C LEU A 43 3.65 -26.76 -21.73
N PHE A 44 4.42 -27.37 -20.82
CA PHE A 44 4.06 -28.65 -20.20
C PHE A 44 2.74 -28.56 -19.44
N ALA A 45 2.51 -27.48 -18.68
CA ALA A 45 1.24 -27.27 -18.00
C ALA A 45 0.05 -27.19 -18.98
N SER A 46 0.24 -26.59 -20.16
CA SER A 46 -0.80 -26.54 -21.19
C SER A 46 -1.04 -27.90 -21.85
N ARG A 47 0.02 -28.64 -22.21
CA ARG A 47 -0.09 -29.98 -22.80
C ARG A 47 -0.69 -30.99 -21.83
N PHE A 48 -0.30 -30.94 -20.57
CA PHE A 48 -0.90 -31.76 -19.51
C PHE A 48 -2.41 -31.55 -19.41
N ARG A 49 -2.88 -30.29 -19.47
CA ARG A 49 -4.31 -29.97 -19.48
C ARG A 49 -5.02 -30.55 -20.69
N GLU A 50 -4.42 -30.44 -21.88
CA GLU A 50 -4.97 -30.98 -23.11
C GLU A 50 -5.03 -32.51 -23.10
N CYS A 51 -3.98 -33.19 -22.64
CA CYS A 51 -3.94 -34.63 -22.47
C CYS A 51 -4.95 -35.12 -21.43
N ALA A 52 -5.05 -34.46 -20.27
CA ALA A 52 -6.01 -34.80 -19.22
C ALA A 52 -7.47 -34.59 -19.69
N ALA A 53 -7.72 -33.53 -20.47
CA ALA A 53 -9.04 -33.27 -21.05
C ALA A 53 -9.42 -34.29 -22.13
N ARG A 54 -8.44 -34.68 -22.98
CA ARG A 54 -8.59 -35.66 -24.06
C ARG A 54 -8.80 -37.07 -23.53
N ALA A 55 -8.09 -37.42 -22.46
CA ALA A 55 -8.25 -38.68 -21.73
C ALA A 55 -9.53 -38.72 -20.85
N LEU A 56 -10.35 -37.65 -20.86
CA LEU A 56 -11.59 -37.53 -20.08
C LEU A 56 -11.40 -37.66 -18.56
N LEU A 57 -10.20 -37.39 -18.06
CA LEU A 57 -9.87 -37.50 -16.63
C LEU A 57 -10.26 -36.25 -15.83
N LEU A 58 -10.50 -35.13 -16.52
CA LEU A 58 -11.00 -33.92 -15.87
C LEU A 58 -12.50 -34.08 -15.59
N PRO A 59 -12.94 -34.04 -14.31
CA PRO A 59 -14.35 -34.18 -13.97
C PRO A 59 -15.16 -33.08 -14.67
N ARG A 60 -16.38 -33.40 -15.13
CA ARG A 60 -17.29 -32.46 -15.82
C ARG A 60 -18.54 -32.24 -14.96
N ARG A 61 -19.00 -30.98 -14.86
CA ARG A 61 -20.21 -30.62 -14.10
C ARG A 61 -21.50 -30.96 -14.87
N ASN A 62 -21.44 -30.96 -16.21
CA ASN A 62 -22.51 -31.36 -17.12
C ASN A 62 -21.94 -32.31 -18.19
N PRO A 63 -22.42 -33.56 -18.31
CA PRO A 63 -21.87 -34.55 -19.25
C PRO A 63 -21.93 -34.13 -20.73
N GLY A 64 -22.95 -33.34 -21.11
CA GLY A 64 -23.21 -32.92 -22.49
C GLY A 64 -22.62 -31.58 -22.93
N LYS A 65 -21.84 -30.89 -22.08
CA LYS A 65 -21.23 -29.58 -22.43
C LYS A 65 -19.73 -29.56 -22.14
N ARG A 66 -18.95 -28.97 -23.04
CA ARG A 66 -17.52 -28.71 -22.79
C ARG A 66 -17.37 -27.76 -21.61
N SER A 67 -16.50 -28.10 -20.66
CA SER A 67 -16.19 -27.23 -19.52
C SER A 67 -15.54 -25.92 -20.02
N PRO A 68 -15.89 -24.75 -19.47
CA PRO A 68 -15.20 -23.49 -19.75
C PRO A 68 -13.68 -23.61 -19.54
N LEU A 69 -12.89 -22.93 -20.38
CA LEU A 69 -11.42 -23.07 -20.41
C LEU A 69 -10.77 -22.79 -19.04
N TRP A 70 -11.26 -21.79 -18.31
CA TRP A 70 -10.74 -21.44 -16.98
C TRP A 70 -10.96 -22.57 -15.95
N GLN A 71 -12.11 -23.26 -15.99
CA GLN A 71 -12.38 -24.43 -15.13
C GLN A 71 -11.50 -25.62 -15.51
N GLN A 72 -11.20 -25.79 -16.81
CA GLN A 72 -10.26 -26.81 -17.26
C GLN A 72 -8.85 -26.53 -16.72
N ARG A 73 -8.41 -25.27 -16.73
CA ARG A 73 -7.10 -24.84 -16.18
C ARG A 73 -6.99 -25.12 -14.69
N GLN A 74 -7.99 -24.72 -13.90
CA GLN A 74 -8.00 -24.96 -12.45
C GLN A 74 -7.95 -26.46 -12.12
N ARG A 75 -8.74 -27.28 -12.82
CA ARG A 75 -8.82 -28.73 -12.57
C ARG A 75 -7.58 -29.48 -13.05
N SER A 76 -7.00 -29.09 -14.18
CA SER A 76 -5.76 -29.69 -14.66
C SER A 76 -4.58 -29.33 -13.76
N ALA A 77 -4.52 -28.11 -13.22
CA ALA A 77 -3.48 -27.70 -12.29
C ALA A 77 -3.54 -28.51 -10.99
N ALA A 78 -4.72 -28.67 -10.41
CA ALA A 78 -4.91 -29.52 -9.22
C ALA A 78 -4.56 -31.00 -9.48
N LEU A 79 -4.94 -31.53 -10.65
CA LEU A 79 -4.54 -32.89 -11.05
C LEU A 79 -3.03 -33.00 -11.23
N LEU A 80 -2.38 -31.99 -11.81
CA LEU A 80 -0.93 -31.97 -12.03
C LEU A 80 -0.16 -31.92 -10.72
N GLU A 81 -0.61 -31.16 -9.72
CA GLU A 81 0.02 -31.08 -8.39
C GLU A 81 0.09 -32.43 -7.68
N VAL A 82 -0.92 -33.29 -7.90
CA VAL A 82 -0.93 -34.66 -7.37
C VAL A 82 -0.14 -35.60 -8.29
N ALA A 83 -0.35 -35.50 -9.60
CA ALA A 83 0.28 -36.38 -10.59
C ALA A 83 1.80 -36.19 -10.69
N SER A 84 2.34 -34.99 -10.44
CA SER A 84 3.77 -34.70 -10.47
C SER A 84 4.58 -35.48 -9.42
N LYS A 85 3.92 -35.93 -8.34
CA LYS A 85 4.51 -36.83 -7.33
C LYS A 85 4.69 -38.26 -7.83
N TYR A 86 4.06 -38.61 -8.96
CA TYR A 86 4.08 -39.92 -9.58
C TYR A 86 4.61 -39.79 -11.00
N GLY A 87 5.94 -39.86 -11.17
CA GLY A 87 6.58 -39.76 -12.49
C GLY A 87 6.09 -40.80 -13.51
N SER A 88 5.51 -41.91 -13.05
CA SER A 88 4.88 -42.93 -13.89
C SER A 88 3.42 -42.65 -14.28
N PHE A 89 2.84 -41.51 -13.87
CA PHE A 89 1.46 -41.18 -14.19
C PHE A 89 1.29 -41.04 -15.71
N PRO A 90 0.41 -41.81 -16.36
CA PRO A 90 0.35 -41.89 -17.83
C PRO A 90 0.18 -40.54 -18.54
N ILE A 91 -0.57 -39.61 -17.94
CA ILE A 91 -0.77 -38.27 -18.53
C ILE A 91 0.44 -37.37 -18.38
N VAL A 92 1.23 -37.54 -17.31
CA VAL A 92 2.51 -36.83 -17.15
C VAL A 92 3.47 -37.33 -18.22
N LEU A 93 3.62 -38.65 -18.35
CA LEU A 93 4.47 -39.27 -19.37
C LEU A 93 4.06 -38.83 -20.78
N GLU A 94 2.76 -38.84 -21.06
CA GLU A 94 2.22 -38.43 -22.36
C GLU A 94 2.42 -36.94 -22.63
N ALA A 95 2.25 -36.07 -21.63
CA ALA A 95 2.51 -34.65 -21.78
C ALA A 95 4.00 -34.33 -21.98
N VAL A 96 4.90 -35.03 -21.27
CA VAL A 96 6.35 -34.92 -21.51
C VAL A 96 6.70 -35.41 -22.91
N ARG A 97 6.14 -36.56 -23.33
CA ARG A 97 6.33 -37.13 -24.67
C ARG A 97 5.84 -36.17 -25.76
N GLU A 98 4.69 -35.50 -25.57
CA GLU A 98 4.18 -34.46 -26.50
C GLU A 98 5.11 -33.24 -26.55
N CYS A 99 5.55 -32.73 -25.40
CA CYS A 99 6.47 -31.60 -25.37
C CYS A 99 7.81 -31.93 -26.06
N LEU A 100 8.42 -33.08 -25.75
CA LEU A 100 9.77 -33.41 -26.23
C LEU A 100 9.83 -33.94 -27.66
N ARG A 101 8.75 -34.53 -28.18
CA ARG A 101 8.73 -35.15 -29.52
C ARG A 101 7.82 -34.49 -30.55
N ASP A 102 6.70 -33.90 -30.10
CA ASP A 102 5.72 -33.32 -31.03
C ASP A 102 5.83 -31.79 -31.10
N VAL A 103 6.28 -31.14 -30.03
CA VAL A 103 6.46 -29.68 -29.97
C VAL A 103 7.93 -29.29 -30.15
N TYR A 104 8.83 -29.88 -29.37
CA TYR A 104 10.27 -29.66 -29.51
C TYR A 104 10.87 -30.61 -30.53
N ASP A 105 11.91 -30.13 -31.21
CA ASP A 105 12.81 -30.95 -32.02
C ASP A 105 14.17 -31.03 -31.31
N VAL A 106 14.21 -31.84 -30.25
CA VAL A 106 15.44 -32.05 -29.45
C VAL A 106 16.58 -32.62 -30.30
N PRO A 107 16.35 -33.60 -31.21
CA PRO A 107 17.40 -34.06 -32.11
C PRO A 107 18.00 -32.95 -32.98
N ALA A 108 17.18 -32.04 -33.54
CA ALA A 108 17.71 -30.89 -34.29
C ALA A 108 18.50 -29.93 -33.39
N LEU A 109 18.07 -29.72 -32.15
CA LEU A 109 18.80 -28.89 -31.18
C LEU A 109 20.17 -29.49 -30.82
N VAL A 110 20.24 -30.80 -30.57
CA VAL A 110 21.51 -31.52 -30.33
C VAL A 110 22.42 -31.45 -31.56
N GLN A 111 21.86 -31.58 -32.76
CA GLN A 111 22.64 -31.44 -33.99
C GLN A 111 23.16 -30.01 -34.17
N LEU A 112 22.36 -29.00 -33.83
CA LEU A 112 22.74 -27.59 -33.88
C LEU A 112 23.90 -27.29 -32.93
N THR A 113 23.85 -27.79 -31.68
CA THR A 113 24.96 -27.61 -30.73
C THR A 113 26.23 -28.31 -31.20
N ARG A 114 26.14 -29.53 -31.76
CA ARG A 114 27.29 -30.21 -32.39
C ARG A 114 27.86 -29.45 -33.58
N ASP A 115 27.01 -28.85 -34.40
CA ASP A 115 27.45 -28.06 -35.56
C ASP A 115 28.12 -26.74 -35.16
N ILE A 116 27.70 -26.14 -34.04
CA ILE A 116 28.37 -24.98 -33.44
C ILE A 116 29.73 -25.41 -32.85
N GLU A 117 29.79 -26.50 -32.08
CA GLU A 117 31.04 -27.01 -31.48
C GLU A 117 32.06 -27.41 -32.56
N ALA A 118 31.62 -28.10 -33.61
CA ALA A 118 32.43 -28.45 -34.78
C ALA A 118 32.78 -27.24 -35.67
N ARG A 119 32.33 -26.03 -35.30
CA ARG A 119 32.52 -24.76 -36.04
C ARG A 119 31.99 -24.77 -37.47
N ARG A 120 31.00 -25.62 -37.77
CA ARG A 120 30.24 -25.60 -39.03
C ARG A 120 29.24 -24.44 -39.04
N ILE A 121 28.73 -24.06 -37.88
CA ILE A 121 27.87 -22.89 -37.68
C ILE A 121 28.65 -21.83 -36.90
N ARG A 122 28.70 -20.61 -37.46
CA ARG A 122 29.42 -19.49 -36.85
C ARG A 122 28.49 -18.67 -35.97
N VAL A 123 28.91 -18.40 -34.75
CA VAL A 123 28.25 -17.48 -33.82
C VAL A 123 28.99 -16.14 -33.86
N VAL A 124 28.23 -15.04 -33.92
CA VAL A 124 28.78 -13.67 -33.98
C VAL A 124 28.08 -12.82 -32.94
N GLU A 125 28.87 -12.17 -32.10
CA GLU A 125 28.39 -11.16 -31.17
C GLU A 125 28.44 -9.80 -31.85
N VAL A 126 27.32 -9.08 -31.80
CA VAL A 126 27.19 -7.73 -32.34
C VAL A 126 26.44 -6.86 -31.33
N GLU A 127 27.08 -5.79 -30.90
CA GLU A 127 26.42 -4.73 -30.14
C GLU A 127 25.87 -3.69 -31.11
N THR A 128 24.59 -3.37 -30.98
CA THR A 128 23.91 -2.42 -31.86
C THR A 128 23.32 -1.28 -31.03
N GLY A 129 23.57 -0.03 -31.42
CA GLY A 129 22.99 1.14 -30.74
C GLY A 129 21.46 1.25 -30.85
N THR A 130 20.84 0.51 -31.79
CA THR A 130 19.38 0.32 -31.89
C THR A 130 19.07 -1.11 -32.34
N PRO A 131 17.90 -1.69 -32.00
CA PRO A 131 17.56 -3.06 -32.41
C PRO A 131 17.56 -3.24 -33.94
N SER A 132 18.24 -4.29 -34.41
CA SER A 132 18.27 -4.67 -35.82
C SER A 132 16.87 -5.05 -36.33
N ALA A 133 16.67 -5.08 -37.65
CA ALA A 133 15.38 -5.45 -38.25
C ALA A 133 14.87 -6.83 -37.77
N PHE A 134 15.77 -7.79 -37.58
CA PHE A 134 15.42 -9.13 -37.08
C PHE A 134 15.11 -9.11 -35.59
N ALA A 135 15.90 -8.42 -34.77
CA ALA A 135 15.64 -8.28 -33.34
C ALA A 135 14.31 -7.55 -33.07
N ARG A 136 13.95 -6.56 -33.90
CA ARG A 136 12.70 -5.81 -33.80
C ARG A 136 11.47 -6.70 -33.98
N SER A 137 11.51 -7.63 -34.94
CA SER A 137 10.44 -8.62 -35.17
C SER A 137 10.22 -9.50 -33.94
N LEU A 138 11.30 -9.94 -33.28
CA LEU A 138 11.22 -10.77 -32.08
C LEU A 138 10.68 -10.00 -30.85
N LEU A 139 11.08 -8.73 -30.69
CA LEU A 139 10.59 -7.87 -29.61
C LEU A 139 9.08 -7.59 -29.72
N PHE A 140 8.55 -7.50 -30.94
CA PHE A 140 7.13 -7.30 -31.23
C PHE A 140 6.24 -8.41 -30.62
N GLY A 141 6.65 -9.68 -30.75
CA GLY A 141 5.92 -10.82 -30.19
C GLY A 141 5.88 -10.82 -28.66
N TYR A 142 6.94 -10.35 -28.01
CA TYR A 142 7.03 -10.25 -26.55
C TYR A 142 6.14 -9.12 -25.97
N VAL A 143 6.06 -7.98 -26.66
CA VAL A 143 5.24 -6.83 -26.22
C VAL A 143 3.74 -7.14 -26.30
N ALA A 144 3.29 -7.88 -27.32
CA ALA A 144 1.90 -8.31 -27.44
C ALA A 144 1.47 -9.26 -26.29
N SER A 145 2.35 -10.09 -25.75
CA SER A 145 2.01 -10.88 -24.55
C SER A 145 1.86 -10.04 -23.29
N PHE A 146 2.59 -8.92 -23.16
CA PHE A 146 2.65 -8.12 -21.94
C PHE A 146 1.57 -7.02 -21.88
N VAL A 147 1.15 -6.48 -23.02
CA VAL A 147 0.10 -5.45 -23.11
C VAL A 147 -1.29 -6.03 -22.89
N TYR A 148 -1.49 -7.33 -23.17
CA TYR A 148 -2.78 -8.01 -23.04
C TYR A 148 -2.91 -8.89 -21.78
N GLU A 149 -1.88 -8.96 -20.92
CA GLU A 149 -2.02 -9.41 -19.51
C GLU A 149 -2.45 -8.21 -18.63
N GLY A 150 -3.65 -8.29 -18.04
CA GLY A 150 -4.43 -7.14 -17.58
C GLY A 150 -4.10 -6.47 -16.22
N ASP A 151 -4.91 -5.45 -15.92
CA ASP A 151 -5.22 -4.83 -14.60
C ASP A 151 -4.14 -4.26 -13.66
N SER A 152 -2.96 -3.86 -14.17
CA SER A 152 -2.02 -3.00 -13.42
C SER A 152 -2.56 -1.56 -13.21
N PRO A 153 -2.34 -0.89 -12.06
CA PRO A 153 -2.74 0.50 -11.86
C PRO A 153 -1.99 1.45 -12.81
N LEU A 154 -2.59 2.61 -13.14
CA LEU A 154 -2.07 3.54 -14.15
C LEU A 154 -0.60 3.92 -13.93
N ALA A 155 -0.16 4.14 -12.69
CA ALA A 155 1.22 4.52 -12.37
C ALA A 155 2.25 3.41 -12.72
N GLU A 156 1.94 2.15 -12.40
CA GLU A 156 2.82 1.01 -12.71
C GLU A 156 2.84 0.72 -14.22
N ARG A 157 1.69 0.86 -14.89
CA ARG A 157 1.60 0.82 -16.36
C ARG A 157 2.41 1.95 -16.99
N LYS A 158 2.29 3.17 -16.46
CA LYS A 158 3.00 4.36 -16.94
C LYS A 158 4.51 4.18 -16.77
N ALA A 159 4.96 3.69 -15.62
CA ALA A 159 6.38 3.38 -15.38
C ALA A 159 6.92 2.27 -16.30
N ALA A 160 6.15 1.20 -16.51
CA ALA A 160 6.53 0.10 -17.42
C ALA A 160 6.53 0.57 -18.89
N ALA A 161 5.55 1.36 -19.30
CA ALA A 161 5.43 1.91 -20.64
C ALA A 161 6.53 2.94 -20.95
N LEU A 162 6.85 3.83 -20.01
CA LEU A 162 7.93 4.80 -20.15
C LEU A 162 9.32 4.16 -20.23
N ALA A 163 9.47 2.95 -19.67
CA ALA A 163 10.69 2.15 -19.74
C ALA A 163 10.91 1.44 -21.10
N LEU A 164 9.91 1.42 -22.00
CA LEU A 164 9.99 0.79 -23.33
C LEU A 164 10.52 1.77 -24.42
N ASP A 165 11.01 1.22 -25.54
CA ASP A 165 11.55 2.00 -26.68
C ASP A 165 10.40 2.64 -27.52
N PRO A 166 10.43 3.97 -27.75
CA PRO A 166 9.38 4.72 -28.46
C PRO A 166 9.25 4.39 -29.96
N ALA A 167 10.31 3.93 -30.63
CA ALA A 167 10.21 3.57 -32.05
C ALA A 167 9.30 2.33 -32.24
N LEU A 168 9.32 1.43 -31.27
CA LEU A 168 8.46 0.24 -31.22
C LEU A 168 7.00 0.59 -30.87
N LEU A 169 6.76 1.52 -29.94
CA LEU A 169 5.42 1.93 -29.52
C LEU A 169 4.65 2.72 -30.60
N GLY A 170 5.35 3.55 -31.37
CA GLY A 170 4.77 4.38 -32.42
C GLY A 170 4.27 3.61 -33.64
N GLU A 171 4.94 2.50 -34.00
CA GLU A 171 4.53 1.63 -35.12
C GLU A 171 3.43 0.62 -34.72
N LEU A 172 3.37 0.21 -33.45
CA LEU A 172 2.46 -0.82 -32.93
C LEU A 172 1.03 -0.34 -32.64
N LEU A 173 0.88 0.91 -32.21
CA LEU A 173 -0.40 1.43 -31.70
C LEU A 173 -1.05 2.47 -32.61
N GLY A 174 -0.34 2.92 -33.65
CA GLY A 174 -0.73 4.04 -34.50
C GLY A 174 -0.74 5.35 -33.70
N ARG A 175 0.18 6.27 -34.01
CA ARG A 175 0.28 7.61 -33.37
C ARG A 175 -0.14 7.59 -31.89
N THR A 176 0.60 6.85 -31.07
CA THR A 176 0.32 6.77 -29.63
C THR A 176 0.36 8.18 -29.04
N GLU A 177 -0.69 8.55 -28.32
CA GLU A 177 -0.77 9.83 -27.63
C GLU A 177 0.16 9.77 -26.40
N LEU A 178 1.45 10.08 -26.59
CA LEU A 178 2.46 10.17 -25.52
C LEU A 178 2.03 11.12 -24.38
N ARG A 179 1.02 11.96 -24.63
CA ARG A 179 0.30 12.79 -23.65
C ARG A 179 -0.11 12.03 -22.38
N ASP A 180 -0.52 10.76 -22.51
CA ASP A 180 -1.00 9.96 -21.36
C ASP A 180 0.16 9.38 -20.54
N LEU A 181 1.35 9.31 -21.13
CA LEU A 181 2.54 8.73 -20.51
C LEU A 181 3.47 9.78 -19.91
N LEU A 182 3.45 11.02 -20.39
CA LEU A 182 4.22 12.10 -19.78
C LEU A 182 3.51 12.65 -18.55
N ASP A 183 4.29 13.14 -17.59
CA ASP A 183 3.74 13.81 -16.43
C ASP A 183 3.55 15.32 -16.74
N PRO A 184 2.33 15.88 -16.62
CA PRO A 184 2.08 17.29 -16.95
C PRO A 184 2.97 18.27 -16.19
N ASP A 185 3.19 18.04 -14.89
CA ASP A 185 3.98 18.93 -14.05
C ASP A 185 5.45 18.89 -14.46
N VAL A 186 5.95 17.70 -14.84
CA VAL A 186 7.31 17.53 -15.38
C VAL A 186 7.47 18.26 -16.73
N VAL A 187 6.46 18.20 -17.61
CA VAL A 187 6.49 18.93 -18.89
C VAL A 187 6.60 20.43 -18.66
N ASP A 188 5.79 20.99 -17.76
CA ASP A 188 5.77 22.41 -17.44
C ASP A 188 7.05 22.87 -16.72
N GLU A 189 7.57 22.07 -15.78
CA GLU A 189 8.84 22.36 -15.10
C GLU A 189 10.00 22.39 -16.08
N VAL A 190 10.14 21.36 -16.93
CA VAL A 190 11.22 21.30 -17.92
C VAL A 190 11.10 22.43 -18.94
N ALA A 191 9.88 22.77 -19.38
CA ALA A 191 9.66 23.90 -20.28
C ALA A 191 10.14 25.23 -19.66
N ARG A 192 9.79 25.50 -18.39
CA ARG A 192 10.25 26.69 -17.65
C ARG A 192 11.77 26.72 -17.47
N GLU A 193 12.39 25.59 -17.16
CA GLU A 193 13.85 25.49 -17.03
C GLU A 193 14.57 25.78 -18.37
N LEU A 194 14.09 25.19 -19.47
CA LEU A 194 14.66 25.41 -20.80
C LEU A 194 14.52 26.88 -21.24
N GLN A 195 13.41 27.51 -20.88
CA GLN A 195 13.14 28.93 -21.13
C GLN A 195 13.85 29.89 -20.16
N ARG A 196 14.61 29.37 -19.17
CA ARG A 196 15.31 30.17 -18.15
C ARG A 196 14.37 31.02 -17.29
N LEU A 197 13.14 30.55 -17.08
CA LEU A 197 12.12 31.21 -16.26
C LEU A 197 12.17 30.82 -14.78
N THR A 198 13.08 29.92 -14.38
CA THR A 198 13.24 29.57 -12.96
C THR A 198 14.13 30.58 -12.23
N PRO A 199 13.91 30.85 -10.93
CA PRO A 199 14.68 31.84 -10.18
C PRO A 199 16.20 31.62 -10.19
N GLU A 200 16.63 30.36 -10.24
CA GLU A 200 18.05 29.98 -10.26
C GLU A 200 18.72 30.29 -11.60
N ARG A 201 17.92 30.44 -12.67
CA ARG A 201 18.36 30.57 -14.05
C ARG A 201 18.14 31.96 -14.65
N ALA A 202 17.48 32.86 -13.91
CA ALA A 202 17.25 34.23 -14.32
C ALA A 202 18.56 35.02 -14.47
N ALA A 203 18.62 35.91 -15.48
CA ALA A 203 19.75 36.81 -15.69
C ALA A 203 19.87 37.82 -14.55
N LYS A 204 21.10 38.00 -14.06
CA LYS A 204 21.44 38.86 -12.92
C LYS A 204 22.23 40.10 -13.33
N ASP A 205 22.87 40.04 -14.49
CA ASP A 205 23.77 41.05 -15.03
C ASP A 205 23.82 41.00 -16.57
N VAL A 206 24.61 41.89 -17.14
CA VAL A 206 24.84 42.05 -18.59
C VAL A 206 25.37 40.77 -19.23
N GLU A 207 26.25 40.04 -18.54
CA GLU A 207 26.79 38.76 -19.02
C GLU A 207 25.71 37.67 -19.05
N GLY A 208 24.85 37.63 -18.04
CA GLY A 208 23.67 36.77 -18.02
C GLY A 208 22.75 37.03 -19.21
N LEU A 209 22.54 38.29 -19.61
CA LEU A 209 21.79 38.64 -20.82
C LEU A 209 22.49 38.15 -22.10
N ALA A 210 23.80 38.35 -22.23
CA ALA A 210 24.55 37.84 -23.38
C ALA A 210 24.44 36.30 -23.51
N ASP A 211 24.49 35.59 -22.38
CA ASP A 211 24.27 34.15 -22.32
C ASP A 211 22.84 33.74 -22.72
N LEU A 212 21.82 34.49 -22.29
CA LEU A 212 20.44 34.25 -22.72
C LEU A 212 20.30 34.35 -24.24
N LEU A 213 20.85 35.40 -24.86
CA LEU A 213 20.82 35.59 -26.32
C LEU A 213 21.53 34.47 -27.06
N ARG A 214 22.69 34.04 -26.56
CA ARG A 214 23.46 32.93 -27.14
C ARG A 214 22.71 31.60 -27.08
N MET A 215 22.00 31.33 -25.98
CA MET A 215 21.30 30.06 -25.77
C MET A 215 19.92 30.01 -26.41
N LEU A 216 19.09 31.04 -26.17
CA LEU A 216 17.69 31.08 -26.62
C LEU A 216 17.56 31.64 -28.04
N GLY A 217 18.53 32.43 -28.49
CA GLY A 217 18.45 33.20 -29.73
C GLY A 217 17.85 34.59 -29.52
N PRO A 218 17.35 35.23 -30.59
CA PRO A 218 16.78 36.58 -30.49
C PRO A 218 15.62 36.66 -29.51
N LEU A 219 15.60 37.68 -28.65
CA LEU A 219 14.58 37.91 -27.62
C LEU A 219 14.01 39.33 -27.74
N THR A 220 12.72 39.51 -27.44
CA THR A 220 12.17 40.87 -27.25
C THR A 220 12.64 41.44 -25.90
N VAL A 221 12.58 42.77 -25.72
CA VAL A 221 12.89 43.38 -24.41
C VAL A 221 11.95 42.86 -23.30
N ALA A 222 10.70 42.55 -23.65
CA ALA A 222 9.75 41.93 -22.72
C ALA A 222 10.19 40.50 -22.32
N ASP A 223 10.62 39.68 -23.28
CA ASP A 223 11.14 38.32 -23.03
C ASP A 223 12.35 38.37 -22.08
N VAL A 224 13.23 39.36 -22.26
CA VAL A 224 14.41 39.56 -21.41
C VAL A 224 14.01 39.92 -19.98
N ARG A 225 13.03 40.82 -19.80
CA ARG A 225 12.54 41.19 -18.46
C ARG A 225 11.94 39.99 -17.71
N GLU A 226 11.18 39.15 -18.40
CA GLU A 226 10.58 37.94 -17.83
C GLU A 226 11.65 36.95 -17.34
N ARG A 227 12.81 36.92 -18.00
CA ARG A 227 13.94 36.03 -17.71
C ARG A 227 15.04 36.68 -16.87
N SER A 228 14.77 37.84 -16.28
CA SER A 228 15.71 38.59 -15.43
C SER A 228 15.22 38.66 -13.99
N VAL A 229 16.14 38.89 -13.05
CA VAL A 229 15.77 39.08 -11.64
C VAL A 229 14.85 40.30 -11.46
N PRO A 230 13.91 40.28 -10.48
CA PRO A 230 13.05 41.42 -10.21
C PRO A 230 13.86 42.69 -9.94
N GLY A 231 13.52 43.80 -10.62
CA GLY A 231 14.22 45.08 -10.48
C GLY A 231 15.48 45.24 -11.34
N ALA A 232 15.79 44.29 -12.23
CA ALA A 232 16.90 44.39 -13.16
C ALA A 232 16.80 45.61 -14.11
N ALA A 233 17.94 46.27 -14.34
CA ALA A 233 18.10 47.38 -15.29
C ALA A 233 18.27 46.86 -16.74
N VAL A 234 17.26 46.15 -17.23
CA VAL A 234 17.32 45.45 -18.53
C VAL A 234 17.63 46.39 -19.70
N ASP A 235 17.07 47.60 -19.72
CA ASP A 235 17.30 48.56 -20.81
C ASP A 235 18.76 49.01 -20.86
N ASP A 236 19.39 49.19 -19.69
CA ASP A 236 20.79 49.56 -19.57
C ASP A 236 21.69 48.43 -20.09
N TRP A 237 21.37 47.17 -19.74
CA TRP A 237 22.11 45.99 -20.20
C TRP A 237 22.03 45.81 -21.72
N VAL A 238 20.85 46.00 -22.31
CA VAL A 238 20.66 45.95 -23.77
C VAL A 238 21.46 47.07 -24.45
N THR A 239 21.42 48.27 -23.89
CA THR A 239 22.16 49.43 -24.40
C THR A 239 23.67 49.17 -24.37
N GLU A 240 24.18 48.62 -23.26
CA GLU A 240 25.59 48.29 -23.09
C GLU A 240 26.07 47.20 -24.07
N LEU A 241 25.31 46.11 -24.23
CA LEU A 241 25.65 45.05 -25.20
C LEU A 241 25.63 45.54 -26.64
N THR A 242 24.73 46.47 -26.96
CA THR A 242 24.65 47.06 -28.30
C THR A 242 25.81 48.04 -28.53
N ALA A 243 26.16 48.87 -27.54
CA ALA A 243 27.29 49.80 -27.60
C ALA A 243 28.64 49.08 -27.75
N THR A 244 28.79 47.94 -27.05
CA THR A 244 29.99 47.07 -27.13
C THR A 244 29.98 46.13 -28.34
N ARG A 245 28.94 46.19 -29.19
CA ARG A 245 28.78 45.39 -30.42
C ARG A 245 28.74 43.87 -30.19
N ARG A 246 28.26 43.46 -29.03
CA ARG A 246 28.02 42.05 -28.67
C ARG A 246 26.59 41.61 -28.98
N ALA A 247 25.66 42.56 -29.02
CA ALA A 247 24.29 42.36 -29.46
C ALA A 247 23.91 43.36 -30.55
N VAL A 248 22.90 43.01 -31.33
CA VAL A 248 22.30 43.88 -32.34
C VAL A 248 20.79 43.86 -32.22
N THR A 249 20.17 44.97 -32.62
CA THR A 249 18.72 45.07 -32.69
C THR A 249 18.25 44.80 -34.11
N VAL A 250 17.35 43.83 -34.25
CA VAL A 250 16.84 43.33 -35.53
C VAL A 250 15.32 43.25 -35.50
N ARG A 251 14.69 43.24 -36.67
CA ARG A 251 13.23 43.11 -36.78
C ARG A 251 12.87 41.72 -37.30
N ILE A 252 12.12 40.95 -36.52
CA ILE A 252 11.68 39.59 -36.85
C ILE A 252 10.15 39.57 -36.70
N GLY A 253 9.43 39.12 -37.72
CA GLY A 253 7.96 39.02 -37.66
C GLY A 253 7.21 40.35 -37.43
N GLY A 254 7.87 41.49 -37.61
CA GLY A 254 7.30 42.81 -37.35
C GLY A 254 7.69 43.42 -35.99
N ASP A 255 8.31 42.65 -35.10
CA ASP A 255 8.70 43.09 -33.75
C ASP A 255 10.22 43.25 -33.60
N GLU A 256 10.61 44.15 -32.71
CA GLU A 256 12.01 44.46 -32.41
C GLU A 256 12.60 43.44 -31.42
N HIS A 257 13.68 42.80 -31.84
CA HIS A 257 14.37 41.76 -31.08
C HIS A 257 15.84 42.15 -30.88
N VAL A 258 16.37 41.83 -29.70
CA VAL A 258 17.79 41.86 -29.42
C VAL A 258 18.35 40.47 -29.76
N ALA A 259 19.38 40.42 -30.60
CA ALA A 259 20.05 39.19 -31.01
C ALA A 259 21.56 39.27 -30.73
N ALA A 260 22.20 38.13 -30.50
CA ALA A 260 23.65 38.05 -30.43
C ALA A 260 24.26 38.41 -31.80
N VAL A 261 25.38 39.12 -31.83
CA VAL A 261 26.01 39.56 -33.09
C VAL A 261 26.41 38.36 -33.97
N GLU A 262 26.72 37.21 -33.37
CA GLU A 262 27.10 35.95 -34.01
C GLU A 262 25.94 35.28 -34.79
N ASP A 263 24.70 35.70 -34.54
CA ASP A 263 23.52 35.15 -35.22
C ASP A 263 23.12 35.93 -36.47
N VAL A 264 23.75 37.08 -36.73
CA VAL A 264 23.36 37.99 -37.81
C VAL A 264 23.38 37.31 -39.19
N GLY A 265 24.44 36.55 -39.50
CA GLY A 265 24.51 35.78 -40.75
C GLY A 265 23.37 34.77 -40.89
N ARG A 266 23.04 34.04 -39.80
CA ARG A 266 21.93 33.06 -39.79
C ARG A 266 20.58 33.75 -39.99
N LEU A 267 20.36 34.89 -39.33
CA LEU A 267 19.11 35.65 -39.43
C LEU A 267 18.92 36.27 -40.82
N ARG A 268 20.00 36.76 -41.43
CA ARG A 268 19.99 37.25 -42.82
C ARG A 268 19.59 36.13 -43.78
N ASP A 269 20.28 34.99 -43.71
CA ASP A 269 20.12 33.93 -44.70
C ASP A 269 18.83 33.11 -44.50
N ALA A 270 18.35 32.97 -43.26
CA ALA A 270 17.11 32.25 -42.96
C ALA A 270 15.85 33.11 -43.08
N LEU A 271 15.90 34.36 -42.62
CA LEU A 271 14.71 35.21 -42.42
C LEU A 271 14.71 36.48 -43.28
N GLY A 272 15.80 36.76 -44.02
CA GLY A 272 15.94 37.99 -44.81
C GLY A 272 16.15 39.25 -43.96
N VAL A 273 16.62 39.11 -42.71
CA VAL A 273 16.87 40.24 -41.82
C VAL A 273 18.04 41.08 -42.35
N PRO A 274 17.89 42.41 -42.50
CA PRO A 274 18.97 43.26 -42.97
C PRO A 274 20.12 43.30 -41.95
N VAL A 275 21.36 43.20 -42.43
CA VAL A 275 22.56 43.26 -41.59
C VAL A 275 22.76 44.69 -41.08
N PRO A 276 22.77 44.93 -39.76
CA PRO A 276 23.03 46.26 -39.21
C PRO A 276 24.44 46.76 -39.52
N PRO A 277 24.65 48.09 -39.63
CA PRO A 277 25.98 48.65 -39.90
C PRO A 277 26.94 48.38 -38.72
N GLY A 278 28.16 47.96 -39.03
CA GLY A 278 29.22 47.74 -38.02
C GLY A 278 29.40 46.29 -37.55
N VAL A 279 28.69 45.33 -38.14
CA VAL A 279 28.89 43.88 -37.92
C VAL A 279 30.15 43.40 -38.67
N PRO A 280 31.11 42.73 -37.99
CA PRO A 280 32.28 42.12 -38.62
C PRO A 280 31.93 41.09 -39.70
N GLU A 281 32.73 41.04 -40.78
CA GLU A 281 32.51 40.12 -41.92
C GLU A 281 32.45 38.64 -41.50
N ALA A 282 33.26 38.25 -40.51
CA ALA A 282 33.28 36.90 -39.94
C ALA A 282 31.91 36.42 -39.39
N PHE A 283 31.03 37.34 -38.96
CA PHE A 283 29.68 36.99 -38.48
C PHE A 283 28.61 37.05 -39.58
N THR A 284 29.02 37.32 -40.82
CA THR A 284 28.14 37.38 -42.01
C THR A 284 28.44 36.26 -43.03
N GLU A 285 29.38 35.37 -42.71
CA GLU A 285 29.71 34.21 -43.52
C GLU A 285 28.49 33.26 -43.63
N PRO A 286 28.19 32.72 -44.83
CA PRO A 286 27.06 31.81 -45.02
C PRO A 286 27.20 30.51 -44.22
N VAL A 287 26.10 30.08 -43.61
CA VAL A 287 26.00 28.78 -42.90
C VAL A 287 25.25 27.78 -43.77
N ALA A 288 25.54 26.48 -43.63
CA ALA A 288 24.99 25.43 -44.50
C ALA A 288 23.45 25.28 -44.43
N ASP A 289 22.86 25.33 -43.23
CA ASP A 289 21.40 25.29 -43.03
C ASP A 289 20.97 26.31 -41.96
N PRO A 290 20.89 27.60 -42.31
CA PRO A 290 20.66 28.67 -41.34
C PRO A 290 19.24 28.59 -40.74
N LEU A 291 18.25 28.17 -41.52
CA LEU A 291 16.88 27.98 -41.03
C LEU A 291 16.78 26.74 -40.13
N GLY A 292 17.38 25.62 -40.53
CA GLY A 292 17.45 24.41 -39.70
C GLY A 292 18.16 24.65 -38.38
N ASP A 293 19.21 25.47 -38.35
CA ASP A 293 19.92 25.87 -37.12
C ASP A 293 19.04 26.67 -36.16
N LEU A 294 18.28 27.65 -36.67
CA LEU A 294 17.36 28.45 -35.86
C LEU A 294 16.22 27.59 -35.30
N VAL A 295 15.59 26.77 -36.14
CA VAL A 295 14.49 25.87 -35.73
C VAL A 295 15.00 24.80 -34.75
N ALA A 296 16.20 24.24 -34.99
CA ALA A 296 16.79 23.28 -34.06
C ALA A 296 17.18 23.92 -32.73
N ARG A 297 17.63 25.18 -32.72
CA ARG A 297 17.86 25.93 -31.47
C ARG A 297 16.54 26.14 -30.73
N PHE A 298 15.50 26.58 -31.42
CA PHE A 298 14.16 26.73 -30.84
C PHE A 298 13.69 25.41 -30.22
N ALA A 299 13.83 24.28 -30.93
CA ALA A 299 13.41 22.99 -30.43
C ALA A 299 14.16 22.56 -29.15
N ARG A 300 15.46 22.87 -29.03
CA ARG A 300 16.26 22.55 -27.82
C ARG A 300 15.93 23.41 -26.61
N THR A 301 15.30 24.57 -26.81
CA THR A 301 15.01 25.53 -25.75
C THR A 301 13.54 25.57 -25.35
N HIS A 302 12.67 24.80 -26.01
CA HIS A 302 11.26 24.72 -25.70
C HIS A 302 10.90 23.29 -25.28
N GLY A 303 9.85 23.15 -24.47
CA GLY A 303 9.15 21.86 -24.33
C GLY A 303 8.49 21.46 -25.65
N PRO A 304 7.58 20.47 -25.67
CA PRO A 304 6.83 20.14 -26.88
C PRO A 304 6.14 21.39 -27.43
N PHE A 305 6.10 21.59 -28.75
CA PHE A 305 5.61 22.82 -29.39
C PHE A 305 4.90 22.53 -30.73
N THR A 306 4.16 23.48 -31.26
CA THR A 306 3.44 23.36 -32.55
C THR A 306 4.20 24.03 -33.70
N THR A 307 3.91 23.63 -34.94
CA THR A 307 4.44 24.33 -36.14
C THR A 307 4.06 25.81 -36.16
N ALA A 308 2.88 26.17 -35.66
CA ALA A 308 2.42 27.54 -35.59
C ALA A 308 3.25 28.40 -34.61
N GLU A 309 3.67 27.85 -33.48
CA GLU A 309 4.52 28.55 -32.50
C GLU A 309 5.89 28.90 -33.10
N VAL A 310 6.54 27.98 -33.83
CA VAL A 310 7.80 28.25 -34.54
C VAL A 310 7.62 29.30 -35.65
N ALA A 311 6.56 29.13 -36.45
CA ALA A 311 6.26 30.03 -37.55
C ALA A 311 6.03 31.46 -37.05
N SER A 312 5.27 31.61 -35.98
CA SER A 312 5.03 32.91 -35.33
C SER A 312 6.31 33.50 -34.75
N ARG A 313 7.16 32.69 -34.08
CA ARG A 313 8.40 33.20 -33.46
C ARG A 313 9.36 33.81 -34.48
N PHE A 314 9.47 33.20 -35.67
CA PHE A 314 10.42 33.64 -36.69
C PHE A 314 9.78 34.44 -37.84
N GLY A 315 8.46 34.70 -37.79
CA GLY A 315 7.75 35.40 -38.87
C GLY A 315 7.69 34.61 -40.19
N LEU A 316 7.68 33.29 -40.11
CA LEU A 316 7.70 32.37 -41.25
C LEU A 316 6.27 31.95 -41.64
N GLY A 317 6.09 31.55 -42.90
CA GLY A 317 4.90 30.79 -43.29
C GLY A 317 4.90 29.40 -42.64
N GLN A 318 3.75 28.92 -42.17
CA GLN A 318 3.65 27.61 -41.51
C GLN A 318 4.18 26.45 -42.36
N ALA A 319 4.03 26.50 -43.69
CA ALA A 319 4.56 25.49 -44.61
C ALA A 319 6.10 25.42 -44.59
N ILE A 320 6.78 26.57 -44.50
CA ILE A 320 8.25 26.64 -44.44
C ILE A 320 8.75 26.09 -43.10
N ALA A 321 8.10 26.47 -42.01
CA ALA A 321 8.42 25.94 -40.68
C ALA A 321 8.18 24.42 -40.61
N HIS A 322 7.09 23.93 -41.21
CA HIS A 322 6.77 22.51 -41.28
C HIS A 322 7.83 21.71 -42.05
N ASP A 323 8.26 22.20 -43.21
CA ASP A 323 9.28 21.57 -44.04
C ASP A 323 10.64 21.48 -43.32
N ALA A 324 11.05 22.57 -42.64
CA ALA A 324 12.25 22.57 -41.81
C ALA A 324 12.17 21.55 -40.65
N LEU A 325 11.03 21.47 -39.96
CA LEU A 325 10.80 20.48 -38.89
C LEU A 325 10.79 19.05 -39.43
N THR A 326 10.23 18.84 -40.62
CA THR A 326 10.20 17.52 -41.28
C THR A 326 11.61 17.05 -41.64
N ARG A 327 12.47 17.93 -42.17
CA ARG A 327 13.89 17.62 -42.40
C ARG A 327 14.63 17.28 -41.10
N LEU A 328 14.41 18.08 -40.05
CA LEU A 328 15.02 17.83 -38.74
C LEU A 328 14.53 16.50 -38.12
N SER A 329 13.28 16.12 -38.39
CA SER A 329 12.73 14.85 -37.95
C SER A 329 13.31 13.65 -38.72
N ALA A 330 13.48 13.78 -40.04
CA ALA A 330 14.19 12.79 -40.84
C ALA A 330 15.65 12.60 -40.38
N ALA A 331 16.29 13.66 -39.89
CA ALA A 331 17.63 13.63 -39.29
C ALA A 331 17.64 13.16 -37.82
N GLY A 332 16.50 12.79 -37.23
CA GLY A 332 16.40 12.30 -35.85
C GLY A 332 16.61 13.35 -34.76
N ARG A 333 16.64 14.64 -35.10
CA ARG A 333 16.84 15.74 -34.14
C ARG A 333 15.55 16.14 -33.43
N VAL A 334 14.40 15.97 -34.08
CA VAL A 334 13.09 16.35 -33.56
C VAL A 334 12.09 15.20 -33.78
N ALA A 335 11.28 14.90 -32.78
CA ALA A 335 10.21 13.91 -32.85
C ALA A 335 8.86 14.59 -33.05
N ALA A 336 8.01 14.02 -33.91
CA ALA A 336 6.62 14.43 -34.08
C ALA A 336 5.69 13.55 -33.24
N GLY A 337 4.67 14.12 -32.61
CA GLY A 337 3.73 13.37 -31.77
C GLY A 337 2.73 14.27 -31.04
N GLU A 338 2.05 13.70 -30.06
CA GLU A 338 1.16 14.42 -29.16
C GLU A 338 1.71 14.28 -27.73
N PHE A 339 2.21 15.36 -27.15
CA PHE A 339 2.99 15.33 -25.91
C PHE A 339 2.35 16.12 -24.77
N ARG A 340 1.68 17.25 -25.06
CA ARG A 340 0.97 18.05 -24.04
C ARG A 340 -0.42 17.44 -23.75
N PRO A 341 -0.86 17.34 -22.48
CA PRO A 341 -2.16 16.75 -22.12
C PRO A 341 -3.36 17.45 -22.78
N HIS A 342 -3.29 18.78 -22.94
CA HIS A 342 -4.32 19.60 -23.58
C HIS A 342 -3.95 20.03 -25.01
N GLY A 343 -2.91 19.43 -25.61
CA GLY A 343 -2.45 19.75 -26.96
C GLY A 343 -3.41 19.20 -28.01
N HIS A 344 -3.64 19.96 -29.08
CA HIS A 344 -4.42 19.53 -30.24
C HIS A 344 -3.53 19.56 -31.50
N GLY A 345 -3.52 18.47 -32.27
CA GLY A 345 -2.76 18.36 -33.51
C GLY A 345 -1.31 17.87 -33.32
N SER A 346 -0.55 17.86 -34.42
CA SER A 346 0.83 17.37 -34.40
C SER A 346 1.79 18.37 -33.75
N GLU A 347 2.38 17.95 -32.64
CA GLU A 347 3.42 18.67 -31.92
C GLU A 347 4.81 18.10 -32.28
N TRP A 348 5.82 18.88 -31.94
CA TRP A 348 7.23 18.61 -32.18
C TRP A 348 8.00 18.76 -30.87
N CYS A 349 8.99 17.92 -30.64
CA CYS A 349 9.87 18.02 -29.48
C CYS A 349 11.29 17.62 -29.90
N ASP A 350 12.30 18.35 -29.43
CA ASP A 350 13.70 17.94 -29.61
C ASP A 350 13.95 16.56 -28.97
N ALA A 351 14.78 15.73 -29.60
CA ALA A 351 15.03 14.36 -29.17
C ALA A 351 15.70 14.25 -27.79
N GLU A 352 16.59 15.18 -27.44
CA GLU A 352 17.22 15.23 -26.11
C GLU A 352 16.22 15.71 -25.05
N VAL A 353 15.42 16.72 -25.39
CA VAL A 353 14.36 17.24 -24.50
C VAL A 353 13.32 16.15 -24.22
N LEU A 354 12.89 15.41 -25.23
CA LEU A 354 11.94 14.30 -25.05
C LEU A 354 12.54 13.19 -24.18
N ARG A 355 13.81 12.85 -24.35
CA ARG A 355 14.51 11.89 -23.47
C ARG A 355 14.59 12.39 -22.03
N ARG A 356 14.81 13.68 -21.82
CA ARG A 356 14.80 14.31 -20.48
C ARG A 356 13.42 14.26 -19.84
N LEU A 357 12.37 14.64 -20.57
CA LEU A 357 10.97 14.59 -20.13
C LEU A 357 10.58 13.17 -19.72
N ARG A 358 10.93 12.17 -20.53
CA ARG A 358 10.67 10.76 -20.23
C ARG A 358 11.42 10.29 -18.99
N ARG A 359 12.72 10.60 -18.86
CA ARG A 359 13.51 10.19 -17.70
C ARG A 359 12.93 10.76 -16.41
N ARG A 360 12.55 12.04 -16.40
CA ARG A 360 11.93 12.69 -15.23
C ARG A 360 10.52 12.17 -14.96
N SER A 361 9.69 11.98 -16.00
CA SER A 361 8.35 11.39 -15.84
C SER A 361 8.42 9.94 -15.35
N LEU A 362 9.43 9.17 -15.77
CA LEU A 362 9.69 7.82 -15.27
C LEU A 362 10.16 7.85 -13.82
N ALA A 363 11.03 8.79 -13.46
CA ALA A 363 11.45 8.97 -12.07
C ALA A 363 10.26 9.34 -11.17
N ALA A 364 9.36 10.23 -11.64
CA ALA A 364 8.12 10.58 -10.95
C ALA A 364 7.21 9.35 -10.79
N ALA A 365 6.94 8.62 -11.87
CA ALA A 365 6.14 7.39 -11.83
C ALA A 365 6.76 6.30 -10.95
N ARG A 366 8.09 6.14 -10.93
CA ARG A 366 8.79 5.22 -10.01
C ARG A 366 8.64 5.65 -8.55
N LYS A 367 8.72 6.94 -8.27
CA LYS A 367 8.53 7.51 -6.94
C LYS A 367 7.10 7.26 -6.43
N GLU A 368 6.10 7.27 -7.30
CA GLU A 368 4.71 6.91 -6.94
C GLU A 368 4.52 5.42 -6.61
N VAL A 369 5.37 4.56 -7.18
CA VAL A 369 5.33 3.10 -6.97
C VAL A 369 6.19 2.67 -5.76
N GLU A 370 6.98 3.58 -5.19
CA GLU A 370 7.81 3.29 -4.02
C GLU A 370 7.00 2.73 -2.84
N PRO A 371 7.55 1.74 -2.13
CA PRO A 371 6.95 1.24 -0.89
C PRO A 371 6.79 2.38 0.12
N ALA A 372 5.63 2.42 0.77
CA ALA A 372 5.35 3.38 1.82
C ALA A 372 6.23 3.12 3.06
N GLU A 373 6.63 4.20 3.74
CA GLU A 373 7.39 4.10 4.98
C GLU A 373 6.55 3.44 6.10
N PRO A 374 7.18 2.77 7.08
CA PRO A 374 6.48 2.19 8.23
C PRO A 374 5.55 3.18 8.97
N ALA A 375 5.95 4.45 9.07
CA ALA A 375 5.12 5.49 9.68
C ALA A 375 3.84 5.77 8.87
N SER A 376 3.86 5.58 7.55
CA SER A 376 2.66 5.70 6.71
C SER A 376 1.66 4.60 7.03
N LEU A 377 2.11 3.36 7.27
CA LEU A 377 1.24 2.28 7.77
C LEU A 377 0.68 2.62 9.16
N GLY A 378 1.50 3.25 10.01
CA GLY A 378 1.12 3.79 11.33
C GLY A 378 -0.01 4.81 11.31
N ARG A 379 -0.12 5.62 10.26
CA ARG A 379 -1.25 6.56 10.04
C ARG A 379 -2.42 5.88 9.35
N PHE A 380 -2.12 5.07 8.33
CA PHE A 380 -3.09 4.41 7.49
C PHE A 380 -3.98 3.44 8.28
N LEU A 381 -3.40 2.51 9.05
CA LEU A 381 -4.17 1.42 9.66
C LEU A 381 -5.23 1.92 10.67
N PRO A 382 -4.93 2.85 11.60
CA PRO A 382 -5.96 3.45 12.44
C PRO A 382 -7.05 4.18 11.63
N ALA A 383 -6.66 4.99 10.64
CA ALA A 383 -7.60 5.72 9.81
C ALA A 383 -8.45 4.81 8.90
N TRP A 384 -7.92 3.65 8.51
CA TRP A 384 -8.61 2.60 7.76
C TRP A 384 -9.66 1.91 8.63
N GLN A 385 -9.34 1.68 9.90
CA GLN A 385 -10.25 1.11 10.90
C GLN A 385 -11.12 2.16 11.61
N ASN A 386 -11.29 3.34 11.02
CA ASN A 386 -12.14 4.43 11.51
C ASN A 386 -11.76 4.99 12.90
N VAL A 387 -10.55 4.72 13.39
CA VAL A 387 -10.03 5.33 14.63
C VAL A 387 -9.95 6.85 14.45
N GLY A 388 -10.44 7.59 15.43
CA GLY A 388 -10.63 9.04 15.37
C GLY A 388 -12.10 9.46 15.33
N GLY A 389 -13.04 8.54 15.55
CA GLY A 389 -14.47 8.85 15.74
C GLY A 389 -15.23 9.19 14.46
N ARG A 390 -14.98 8.47 13.36
CA ARG A 390 -15.68 8.71 12.07
C ARG A 390 -17.09 8.10 12.04
N LEU A 391 -17.34 7.05 12.82
CA LEU A 391 -18.61 6.34 12.87
C LEU A 391 -19.54 6.92 13.96
N ARG A 392 -20.85 6.76 13.82
CA ARG A 392 -21.86 7.30 14.75
C ARG A 392 -23.06 6.35 14.92
N GLY A 393 -23.66 6.36 16.10
CA GLY A 393 -24.88 5.60 16.40
C GLY A 393 -24.73 4.07 16.35
N ALA A 394 -25.86 3.35 16.44
CA ALA A 394 -25.89 1.88 16.45
C ALA A 394 -25.39 1.26 15.13
N GLU A 395 -25.79 1.81 13.98
CA GLU A 395 -25.25 1.43 12.66
C GLU A 395 -23.73 1.57 12.58
N GLY A 396 -23.16 2.62 13.20
CA GLY A 396 -21.72 2.78 13.31
C GLY A 396 -21.06 1.71 14.17
N VAL A 397 -21.74 1.18 15.19
CA VAL A 397 -21.25 0.04 15.96
C VAL A 397 -21.29 -1.22 15.12
N LEU A 398 -22.37 -1.46 14.37
CA LEU A 398 -22.48 -2.61 13.48
C LEU A 398 -21.36 -2.60 12.41
N ALA A 399 -21.13 -1.47 11.75
CA ALA A 399 -20.03 -1.33 10.79
C ALA A 399 -18.64 -1.57 11.41
N ALA A 400 -18.44 -1.13 12.67
CA ALA A 400 -17.21 -1.44 13.40
C ALA A 400 -17.10 -2.94 13.73
N VAL A 401 -18.21 -3.61 14.04
CA VAL A 401 -18.25 -5.05 14.29
C VAL A 401 -18.01 -5.85 13.01
N GLU A 402 -18.57 -5.45 11.88
CA GLU A 402 -18.31 -6.05 10.56
C GLU A 402 -16.82 -6.03 10.24
N GLN A 403 -16.19 -4.87 10.33
CA GLN A 403 -14.75 -4.72 10.06
C GLN A 403 -13.87 -5.49 11.06
N LEU A 404 -14.32 -5.68 12.29
CA LEU A 404 -13.57 -6.38 13.36
C LEU A 404 -14.03 -7.82 13.60
N ALA A 405 -14.90 -8.37 12.75
CA ALA A 405 -15.53 -9.65 12.98
C ALA A 405 -14.49 -10.76 13.21
N GLY A 406 -14.64 -11.51 14.31
CA GLY A 406 -13.70 -12.57 14.69
C GLY A 406 -12.36 -12.11 15.25
N CYS A 407 -12.09 -10.81 15.35
CA CYS A 407 -10.88 -10.29 16.00
C CYS A 407 -10.98 -10.45 17.53
N ALA A 408 -10.12 -11.28 18.12
CA ALA A 408 -10.06 -11.42 19.57
C ALA A 408 -9.41 -10.18 20.23
N VAL A 409 -10.13 -9.53 21.14
CA VAL A 409 -9.65 -8.41 21.96
C VAL A 409 -9.91 -8.69 23.46
N PRO A 410 -9.14 -8.11 24.38
CA PRO A 410 -9.46 -8.23 25.80
C PRO A 410 -10.83 -7.62 26.10
N ALA A 411 -11.67 -8.32 26.86
CA ALA A 411 -13.01 -7.87 27.22
C ALA A 411 -12.99 -6.51 27.92
N SER A 412 -12.00 -6.29 28.78
CA SER A 412 -11.80 -4.99 29.43
C SER A 412 -11.37 -3.85 28.49
N ALA A 413 -10.89 -4.14 27.28
CA ALA A 413 -10.50 -3.15 26.27
C ALA A 413 -11.61 -2.84 25.25
N LEU A 414 -12.56 -3.75 25.04
CA LEU A 414 -13.55 -3.68 23.96
C LEU A 414 -14.28 -2.34 23.91
N GLU A 415 -14.99 -1.98 24.97
CA GLU A 415 -15.76 -0.72 24.97
C GLU A 415 -14.88 0.52 25.19
N PRO A 416 -13.95 0.56 26.16
CA PRO A 416 -13.22 1.80 26.47
C PRO A 416 -12.19 2.23 25.43
N PHE A 417 -11.60 1.27 24.70
CA PHE A 417 -10.54 1.54 23.72
C PHE A 417 -10.94 1.16 22.29
N VAL A 418 -11.51 -0.03 22.07
CA VAL A 418 -11.74 -0.52 20.70
C VAL A 418 -12.94 0.20 20.06
N LEU A 419 -14.12 0.13 20.66
CA LEU A 419 -15.33 0.75 20.09
C LEU A 419 -15.31 2.27 20.25
N ARG A 420 -14.96 2.79 21.43
CA ARG A 420 -14.96 4.24 21.69
C ARG A 420 -13.95 5.03 20.84
N SER A 421 -12.87 4.41 20.37
CA SER A 421 -11.92 5.10 19.48
C SER A 421 -12.43 5.22 18.03
N ARG A 422 -13.38 4.38 17.63
CA ARG A 422 -13.93 4.32 16.27
C ARG A 422 -15.22 5.14 16.10
N LEU A 423 -15.96 5.31 17.19
CA LEU A 423 -17.22 6.04 17.22
C LEU A 423 -17.11 7.38 17.96
N LEU A 424 -17.75 8.42 17.43
CA LEU A 424 -17.76 9.75 18.05
C LEU A 424 -18.58 9.78 19.36
N ASP A 425 -19.71 9.07 19.38
CA ASP A 425 -20.77 9.16 20.38
C ASP A 425 -21.09 7.82 21.05
N TYR A 426 -20.10 6.91 21.13
CA TYR A 426 -20.30 5.56 21.65
C TYR A 426 -20.96 5.55 23.04
N HIS A 427 -22.07 4.83 23.15
CA HIS A 427 -22.72 4.53 24.41
C HIS A 427 -23.00 3.02 24.53
N PRO A 428 -22.78 2.37 25.70
CA PRO A 428 -22.94 0.92 25.86
C PRO A 428 -24.30 0.34 25.41
N SER A 429 -25.36 1.16 25.49
CA SER A 429 -26.71 0.80 25.06
C SER A 429 -26.81 0.50 23.56
N MET A 430 -25.93 1.05 22.74
CA MET A 430 -25.89 0.79 21.29
C MET A 430 -25.48 -0.67 21.02
N LEU A 431 -24.48 -1.18 21.74
CA LEU A 431 -24.09 -2.59 21.65
C LEU A 431 -25.12 -3.52 22.30
N ASP A 432 -25.79 -3.05 23.37
CA ASP A 432 -26.89 -3.82 24.00
C ASP A 432 -28.08 -3.99 23.04
N GLU A 433 -28.42 -2.96 22.28
CA GLU A 433 -29.45 -3.02 21.24
C GLU A 433 -29.12 -4.09 20.21
N LEU A 434 -27.92 -4.05 19.61
CA LEU A 434 -27.48 -5.00 18.58
C LEU A 434 -27.36 -6.45 19.08
N THR A 435 -26.94 -6.64 20.34
CA THR A 435 -26.85 -8.00 20.92
C THR A 435 -28.23 -8.56 21.26
N SER A 436 -29.12 -7.72 21.80
CA SER A 436 -30.48 -8.14 22.16
C SER A 436 -31.42 -8.32 20.97
N SER A 437 -31.20 -7.60 19.86
CA SER A 437 -31.90 -7.82 18.59
C SER A 437 -31.43 -9.08 17.87
N GLY A 438 -30.24 -9.59 18.22
CA GLY A 438 -29.62 -10.76 17.59
C GLY A 438 -28.85 -10.43 16.31
N GLU A 439 -28.61 -9.16 16.00
CA GLU A 439 -27.76 -8.75 14.86
C GLU A 439 -26.27 -9.01 15.12
N VAL A 440 -25.85 -8.87 16.38
CA VAL A 440 -24.48 -9.12 16.83
C VAL A 440 -24.46 -10.22 17.88
N THR A 441 -23.59 -11.20 17.70
CA THR A 441 -23.26 -12.21 18.71
C THR A 441 -21.82 -12.06 19.18
N TRP A 442 -21.51 -12.56 20.37
CA TRP A 442 -20.17 -12.52 20.94
C TRP A 442 -19.75 -13.90 21.46
N ALA A 443 -18.45 -14.17 21.44
CA ALA A 443 -17.89 -15.42 21.93
C ALA A 443 -16.61 -15.17 22.73
N GLY A 444 -16.35 -16.00 23.72
CA GLY A 444 -15.06 -16.05 24.40
C GLY A 444 -14.00 -16.75 23.56
N ALA A 445 -12.75 -16.31 23.70
CA ALA A 445 -11.57 -16.82 23.00
C ALA A 445 -10.40 -17.10 23.96
N GLY A 446 -10.71 -17.45 25.21
CA GLY A 446 -9.78 -17.80 26.28
C GLY A 446 -9.79 -16.84 27.46
N ALA A 447 -9.63 -17.37 28.67
CA ALA A 447 -9.59 -16.60 29.90
C ALA A 447 -8.24 -15.86 30.10
N LEU A 448 -8.28 -14.74 30.84
CA LEU A 448 -7.11 -14.01 31.33
C LEU A 448 -7.10 -14.00 32.87
N PRO A 449 -5.96 -13.71 33.52
CA PRO A 449 -5.90 -13.66 34.98
C PRO A 449 -6.89 -12.64 35.58
N GLY A 450 -7.65 -13.07 36.58
CA GLY A 450 -8.68 -12.26 37.24
C GLY A 450 -10.06 -12.56 36.70
N THR A 451 -10.80 -11.52 36.30
CA THR A 451 -12.17 -11.61 35.78
C THR A 451 -12.27 -11.17 34.31
N ASP A 452 -11.14 -11.21 33.60
CA ASP A 452 -11.01 -10.74 32.22
C ASP A 452 -10.78 -11.92 31.28
N GLY A 453 -10.95 -11.70 29.99
CA GLY A 453 -10.76 -12.74 28.98
C GLY A 453 -10.67 -12.14 27.58
N TRP A 454 -10.31 -12.96 26.61
CA TRP A 454 -10.40 -12.60 25.20
C TRP A 454 -11.83 -12.83 24.71
N ILE A 455 -12.35 -11.88 23.95
CA ILE A 455 -13.66 -11.98 23.31
C ILE A 455 -13.55 -11.52 21.86
N SER A 456 -14.47 -12.00 21.02
CA SER A 456 -14.67 -11.50 19.67
C SER A 456 -16.16 -11.20 19.44
N LEU A 457 -16.42 -10.20 18.62
CA LEU A 457 -17.76 -9.86 18.14
C LEU A 457 -17.94 -10.41 16.72
N HIS A 458 -19.17 -10.75 16.37
CA HIS A 458 -19.53 -11.35 15.09
C HIS A 458 -20.90 -10.83 14.65
N VAL A 459 -21.05 -10.57 13.36
CA VAL A 459 -22.38 -10.40 12.76
C VAL A 459 -23.06 -11.76 12.73
N ALA A 460 -24.31 -11.83 13.18
CA ALA A 460 -25.02 -13.10 13.36
C ALA A 460 -25.07 -13.94 12.07
N ASP A 461 -25.33 -13.29 10.92
CA ASP A 461 -25.42 -13.93 9.61
C ASP A 461 -24.13 -14.64 9.18
N THR A 462 -22.96 -14.11 9.58
CA THR A 462 -21.64 -14.62 9.21
C THR A 462 -20.88 -15.25 10.38
N ALA A 463 -21.51 -15.37 11.55
CA ALA A 463 -20.88 -15.90 12.75
C ALA A 463 -20.35 -17.32 12.56
N HIS A 464 -21.09 -18.17 11.84
CA HIS A 464 -20.67 -19.55 11.51
C HIS A 464 -19.31 -19.62 10.75
N LEU A 465 -18.90 -18.55 10.06
CA LEU A 465 -17.62 -18.48 9.33
C LEU A 465 -16.49 -17.92 10.19
N THR A 466 -16.80 -16.96 11.07
CA THR A 466 -15.81 -16.15 11.81
C THR A 466 -15.60 -16.59 13.25
N LEU A 467 -16.50 -17.40 13.82
CA LEU A 467 -16.36 -17.94 15.17
C LEU A 467 -15.08 -18.77 15.30
N PRO A 468 -14.34 -18.61 16.40
CA PRO A 468 -13.21 -19.47 16.69
C PRO A 468 -13.67 -20.90 17.00
N ASP A 469 -12.74 -21.84 16.82
CA ASP A 469 -12.92 -23.21 17.30
C ASP A 469 -12.96 -23.20 18.83
N HIS A 470 -13.65 -24.17 19.43
CA HIS A 470 -13.73 -24.27 20.88
C HIS A 470 -12.36 -24.46 21.51
N GLY A 471 -12.09 -23.69 22.55
CA GLY A 471 -10.89 -23.84 23.37
C GLY A 471 -10.93 -25.13 24.18
N THR A 472 -9.77 -25.62 24.59
CA THR A 472 -9.67 -26.77 25.49
C THR A 472 -10.09 -26.38 26.90
N VAL A 473 -11.09 -27.06 27.45
CA VAL A 473 -11.53 -26.93 28.84
C VAL A 473 -11.72 -28.33 29.43
N GLU A 474 -11.29 -28.53 30.68
CA GLU A 474 -11.57 -29.77 31.40
C GLU A 474 -13.05 -29.80 31.79
N LEU A 475 -13.81 -30.66 31.11
CA LEU A 475 -15.24 -30.81 31.36
C LEU A 475 -15.43 -31.53 32.71
N THR A 476 -16.14 -30.86 33.61
CA THR A 476 -16.61 -31.43 34.87
C THR A 476 -18.02 -31.96 34.66
N PRO A 477 -18.58 -32.77 35.57
CA PRO A 477 -19.98 -33.21 35.46
C PRO A 477 -20.96 -32.04 35.34
N THR A 478 -20.69 -30.92 36.03
CA THR A 478 -21.50 -29.69 35.91
C THR A 478 -21.40 -29.08 34.51
N HIS A 479 -20.20 -29.08 33.90
CA HIS A 479 -20.02 -28.60 32.52
C HIS A 479 -20.81 -29.45 31.52
N GLU A 480 -20.73 -30.77 31.63
CA GLU A 480 -21.43 -31.71 30.74
C GLU A 480 -22.95 -31.56 30.84
N GLN A 481 -23.49 -31.45 32.06
CA GLN A 481 -24.92 -31.24 32.29
C GLN A 481 -25.42 -29.92 31.70
N VAL A 482 -24.64 -28.83 31.83
CA VAL A 482 -25.00 -27.54 31.22
C VAL A 482 -25.03 -27.65 29.70
N LEU A 483 -24.03 -28.29 29.09
CA LEU A 483 -23.98 -28.50 27.64
C LEU A 483 -25.14 -29.40 27.18
N GLU A 484 -25.48 -30.45 27.92
CA GLU A 484 -26.59 -31.34 27.60
C GLU A 484 -27.93 -30.59 27.60
N VAL A 485 -28.21 -29.79 28.63
CA VAL A 485 -29.45 -28.99 28.71
C VAL A 485 -29.53 -28.02 27.53
N LEU A 486 -28.44 -27.31 27.23
CA LEU A 486 -28.42 -26.31 26.16
C LEU A 486 -28.41 -26.93 24.75
N SER A 487 -27.93 -28.16 24.58
CA SER A 487 -27.95 -28.89 23.30
C SER A 487 -29.35 -29.18 22.78
N ARG A 488 -30.36 -29.15 23.66
CA ARG A 488 -31.78 -29.31 23.31
C ARG A 488 -32.35 -28.06 22.62
N GLY A 489 -31.58 -26.98 22.55
CA GLY A 489 -31.89 -25.73 21.85
C GLY A 489 -32.51 -24.64 22.73
N GLY A 490 -32.41 -23.40 22.28
CA GLY A 490 -32.96 -22.21 22.94
C GLY A 490 -32.01 -21.52 23.93
N GLY A 491 -32.41 -20.32 24.38
CA GLY A 491 -31.69 -19.54 25.39
C GLY A 491 -32.36 -19.62 26.76
N PHE A 492 -31.58 -19.91 27.80
CA PHE A 492 -32.06 -20.13 29.17
C PHE A 492 -31.62 -19.01 30.10
N PHE A 493 -32.55 -18.50 30.90
CA PHE A 493 -32.17 -17.67 32.05
C PHE A 493 -31.45 -18.53 33.10
N PHE A 494 -30.56 -17.93 33.89
CA PHE A 494 -29.74 -18.66 34.87
C PHE A 494 -30.54 -19.56 35.82
N ARG A 495 -31.70 -19.11 36.32
CA ARG A 495 -32.55 -19.94 37.19
C ARG A 495 -33.18 -21.13 36.47
N GLN A 496 -33.58 -20.96 35.22
CA GLN A 496 -34.09 -22.08 34.40
C GLN A 496 -33.00 -23.12 34.15
N LEU A 497 -31.76 -22.66 33.92
CA LEU A 497 -30.60 -23.54 33.78
C LEU A 497 -30.28 -24.26 35.09
N SER A 498 -30.30 -23.56 36.22
CA SER A 498 -30.09 -24.15 37.56
C SER A 498 -31.12 -25.24 37.87
N ASP A 499 -32.40 -24.98 37.60
CA ASP A 499 -33.48 -25.93 37.83
C ASP A 499 -33.36 -27.15 36.89
N ALA A 500 -32.99 -26.94 35.63
CA ALA A 500 -32.83 -28.01 34.64
C ALA A 500 -31.63 -28.92 34.91
N VAL A 501 -30.52 -28.35 35.41
CA VAL A 501 -29.32 -29.09 35.83
C VAL A 501 -29.49 -29.70 37.23
N GLY A 502 -30.45 -29.21 38.01
CA GLY A 502 -30.65 -29.63 39.41
C GLY A 502 -29.58 -29.11 40.36
N SER A 503 -28.86 -28.03 39.99
CA SER A 503 -27.83 -27.42 40.84
C SER A 503 -28.45 -26.51 41.90
N THR A 504 -27.98 -26.63 43.14
CA THR A 504 -28.32 -25.73 44.26
C THR A 504 -27.18 -24.77 44.62
N ASP A 505 -26.02 -24.92 43.96
CA ASP A 505 -24.85 -24.05 44.12
C ASP A 505 -24.74 -23.05 42.95
N ASP A 506 -25.25 -21.84 43.19
CA ASP A 506 -25.20 -20.74 42.23
C ASP A 506 -23.76 -20.35 41.86
N GLN A 507 -22.80 -20.47 42.78
CA GLN A 507 -21.43 -20.04 42.56
C GLN A 507 -20.69 -21.05 41.68
N GLN A 508 -20.85 -22.34 41.95
CA GLN A 508 -20.30 -23.41 41.11
C GLN A 508 -20.89 -23.37 39.70
N LEU A 509 -22.22 -23.21 39.59
CA LEU A 509 -22.88 -23.13 38.29
C LEU A 509 -22.45 -21.88 37.50
N ALA A 510 -22.35 -20.72 38.16
CA ALA A 510 -21.86 -19.51 37.52
C ALA A 510 -20.42 -19.64 37.03
N ALA A 511 -19.54 -20.28 37.80
CA ALA A 511 -18.17 -20.57 37.38
C ALA A 511 -18.16 -21.47 36.14
N ALA A 512 -18.95 -22.55 36.14
CA ALA A 512 -19.06 -23.47 35.01
C ALA A 512 -19.56 -22.79 33.71
N VAL A 513 -20.57 -21.92 33.82
CA VAL A 513 -21.06 -21.12 32.68
C VAL A 513 -19.96 -20.23 32.12
N TRP A 514 -19.17 -19.56 32.98
CA TRP A 514 -18.09 -18.70 32.53
C TRP A 514 -16.91 -19.48 31.95
N ASP A 515 -16.54 -20.64 32.50
CA ASP A 515 -15.50 -21.52 31.94
C ASP A 515 -15.87 -21.99 30.53
N LEU A 516 -17.13 -22.40 30.33
CA LEU A 516 -17.67 -22.74 29.01
C LEU A 516 -17.79 -21.53 28.07
N THR A 517 -18.05 -20.33 28.60
CA THR A 517 -18.07 -19.08 27.81
C THR A 517 -16.67 -18.73 27.33
N TRP A 518 -15.65 -18.82 28.19
CA TRP A 518 -14.27 -18.50 27.84
C TRP A 518 -13.65 -19.49 26.85
N SER A 519 -14.09 -20.75 26.88
CA SER A 519 -13.74 -21.74 25.86
C SER A 519 -14.58 -21.63 24.58
N GLY A 520 -15.50 -20.66 24.51
CA GLY A 520 -16.28 -20.35 23.31
C GLY A 520 -17.43 -21.33 23.04
N HIS A 521 -17.84 -22.14 24.02
CA HIS A 521 -19.02 -23.00 23.91
C HIS A 521 -20.31 -22.23 24.08
N LEU A 522 -20.36 -21.32 25.06
CA LEU A 522 -21.56 -20.55 25.39
C LEU A 522 -21.48 -19.10 24.92
N THR A 523 -22.65 -18.54 24.63
CA THR A 523 -22.87 -17.11 24.40
C THR A 523 -24.09 -16.63 25.19
N ASN A 524 -24.33 -15.32 25.18
CA ASN A 524 -25.44 -14.66 25.84
C ASN A 524 -26.08 -13.61 24.93
N ASP A 525 -27.40 -13.46 25.02
CA ASP A 525 -28.18 -12.47 24.26
C ASP A 525 -27.89 -11.00 24.66
N THR A 526 -27.06 -10.76 25.67
CA THR A 526 -26.55 -9.44 26.02
C THR A 526 -25.11 -9.50 26.52
N ILE A 527 -24.40 -8.37 26.42
CA ILE A 527 -23.05 -8.22 26.99
C ILE A 527 -23.09 -7.71 28.46
N ALA A 528 -24.26 -7.41 29.01
CA ALA A 528 -24.46 -6.99 30.39
C ALA A 528 -23.82 -7.93 31.47
N PRO A 529 -23.91 -9.27 31.39
CA PRO A 529 -23.26 -10.16 32.37
C PRO A 529 -21.73 -10.02 32.32
N LEU A 530 -21.15 -9.82 31.14
CA LEU A 530 -19.72 -9.59 30.97
C LEU A 530 -19.27 -8.28 31.62
N ARG A 531 -20.02 -7.19 31.40
CA ARG A 531 -19.75 -5.91 32.09
C ARG A 531 -19.82 -6.06 33.61
N SER A 532 -20.79 -6.83 34.10
CA SER A 532 -20.95 -7.11 35.54
C SER A 532 -19.79 -7.92 36.10
N LEU A 533 -19.31 -8.93 35.37
CA LEU A 533 -18.14 -9.73 35.73
C LEU A 533 -16.86 -8.87 35.80
N LEU A 534 -16.62 -8.05 34.78
CA LEU A 534 -15.50 -7.13 34.73
C LEU A 534 -15.54 -6.08 35.85
N GLY A 535 -16.73 -5.56 36.17
CA GLY A 535 -16.95 -4.57 37.21
C GLY A 535 -16.90 -5.13 38.65
N ALA A 536 -17.14 -6.43 38.83
CA ALA A 536 -17.02 -7.12 40.12
C ALA A 536 -15.57 -7.48 40.48
N GLY A 537 -14.70 -7.64 39.48
CA GLY A 537 -13.30 -8.05 39.66
C GLY A 537 -12.24 -7.02 39.27
N ARG A 538 -11.04 -7.51 38.97
CA ARG A 538 -9.88 -6.71 38.52
C ARG A 538 -9.57 -7.01 37.06
N GLY A 539 -10.25 -6.33 36.13
CA GLY A 539 -9.94 -6.39 34.70
C GLY A 539 -8.53 -5.94 34.35
N SER A 540 -8.02 -6.32 33.17
CA SER A 540 -6.67 -5.91 32.71
C SER A 540 -6.60 -4.41 32.41
N HIS A 541 -7.65 -3.86 31.80
CA HIS A 541 -7.93 -2.42 31.74
C HIS A 541 -8.91 -2.04 32.86
N ARG A 542 -8.64 -0.91 33.54
CA ARG A 542 -9.51 -0.44 34.63
C ARG A 542 -10.68 0.36 34.05
N SER A 543 -11.85 -0.26 33.98
CA SER A 543 -13.09 0.44 33.61
C SER A 543 -13.77 1.09 34.81
N ARG A 544 -14.42 2.24 34.60
CA ARG A 544 -15.23 2.90 35.63
C ARG A 544 -16.50 2.10 35.87
N ARG A 545 -16.76 1.72 37.13
CA ARG A 545 -18.04 1.17 37.55
C ARG A 545 -19.14 2.21 37.32
N GLN A 546 -20.00 2.01 36.31
CA GLN A 546 -21.17 2.87 36.13
C GLN A 546 -22.16 2.60 37.27
N THR A 547 -22.68 3.68 37.86
CA THR A 547 -23.81 3.60 38.78
C THR A 547 -25.04 3.14 37.99
N PRO A 548 -25.71 2.04 38.37
CA PRO A 548 -26.93 1.64 37.70
C PRO A 548 -27.94 2.78 37.81
N ARG A 549 -28.51 3.21 36.68
CA ARG A 549 -29.65 4.13 36.70
C ARG A 549 -30.78 3.42 37.44
N GLY A 550 -31.15 3.96 38.59
CA GLY A 550 -32.30 3.48 39.35
C GLY A 550 -33.53 3.47 38.44
N ARG A 551 -34.26 2.35 38.41
CA ARG A 551 -35.58 2.30 37.78
C ARG A 551 -36.41 3.46 38.32
N VAL A 552 -36.93 4.28 37.41
CA VAL A 552 -37.97 5.26 37.71
C VAL A 552 -39.24 4.45 38.02
N GLY A 553 -39.60 4.38 39.31
CA GLY A 553 -40.81 3.71 39.76
C GLY A 553 -40.90 3.64 41.28
N GLY A 554 -41.60 4.61 41.88
CA GLY A 554 -42.05 4.56 43.27
C GLY A 554 -41.26 5.43 44.24
N GLN A 555 -41.62 6.72 44.33
CA GLN A 555 -41.28 7.56 45.48
C GLN A 555 -42.06 7.06 46.71
N SER A 556 -41.34 6.68 47.77
CA SER A 556 -41.85 6.72 49.15
C SER A 556 -40.73 7.27 50.05
N PRO A 557 -40.83 8.52 50.51
CA PRO A 557 -39.84 9.11 51.41
C PRO A 557 -40.14 8.69 52.85
N GLY A 558 -39.48 7.64 53.33
CA GLY A 558 -39.59 7.26 54.74
C GLY A 558 -39.03 5.88 55.08
N ALA A 559 -37.70 5.76 55.15
CA ALA A 559 -37.03 4.75 55.98
C ALA A 559 -35.53 5.04 56.09
N ARG A 560 -35.15 5.85 57.09
CA ARG A 560 -33.80 5.79 57.64
C ARG A 560 -33.73 4.56 58.55
N GLY A 561 -32.81 3.64 58.23
CA GLY A 561 -32.45 2.52 59.08
C GLY A 561 -32.95 1.17 58.57
N SER A 562 -32.07 0.40 57.94
CA SER A 562 -32.15 -1.06 58.03
C SER A 562 -30.76 -1.66 57.95
N LEU A 563 -30.39 -2.30 59.06
CA LEU A 563 -29.35 -3.30 59.21
C LEU A 563 -29.46 -4.36 58.10
N GLY A 564 -28.31 -5.01 57.84
CA GLY A 564 -28.11 -6.01 56.79
C GLY A 564 -29.26 -7.01 56.67
N ARG A 565 -29.97 -6.93 55.55
CA ARG A 565 -30.87 -7.99 55.10
C ARG A 565 -30.06 -8.90 54.20
N ALA A 566 -29.88 -10.16 54.62
CA ALA A 566 -29.39 -11.21 53.74
C ALA A 566 -30.22 -11.19 52.45
N GLY A 567 -29.55 -11.06 51.31
CA GLY A 567 -30.21 -10.93 50.01
C GLY A 567 -31.02 -12.17 49.71
N LEU A 568 -32.35 -12.05 49.70
CA LEU A 568 -33.23 -13.08 49.15
C LEU A 568 -32.81 -13.35 47.69
N PRO A 569 -32.70 -14.62 47.25
CA PRO A 569 -32.30 -14.94 45.89
C PRO A 569 -33.26 -14.28 44.90
N SER A 570 -32.71 -13.47 43.99
CA SER A 570 -33.51 -12.87 42.91
C SER A 570 -33.95 -13.99 41.95
N ARG A 571 -35.15 -13.84 41.37
CA ARG A 571 -35.66 -14.75 40.32
C ARG A 571 -34.80 -14.74 39.05
N THR A 572 -33.84 -13.83 38.93
CA THR A 572 -32.96 -13.67 37.77
C THR A 572 -31.54 -14.20 38.00
N GLY A 573 -31.19 -14.65 39.22
CA GLY A 573 -29.83 -15.06 39.55
C GLY A 573 -28.86 -13.87 39.78
N PRO A 574 -27.55 -14.16 40.00
CA PRO A 574 -26.52 -13.12 40.13
C PRO A 574 -26.39 -12.24 38.87
N PRO A 575 -26.02 -10.95 39.00
CA PRO A 575 -25.90 -10.04 37.85
C PRO A 575 -24.82 -10.46 36.84
N THR A 576 -23.82 -11.23 37.28
CA THR A 576 -22.74 -11.78 36.44
C THR A 576 -23.21 -12.91 35.52
N VAL A 577 -24.45 -13.39 35.68
CA VAL A 577 -25.05 -14.46 34.86
C VAL A 577 -26.44 -14.07 34.36
N ALA A 578 -26.74 -12.77 34.30
CA ALA A 578 -27.97 -12.24 33.71
C ALA A 578 -28.06 -12.53 32.20
N GLY A 579 -29.26 -12.33 31.64
CA GLY A 579 -29.54 -12.63 30.22
C GLY A 579 -29.88 -14.09 29.97
N ARG A 580 -29.99 -14.46 28.70
CA ARG A 580 -30.26 -15.82 28.23
C ARG A 580 -28.97 -16.44 27.70
N TRP A 581 -28.58 -17.55 28.31
CA TRP A 581 -27.41 -18.33 27.92
C TRP A 581 -27.80 -19.38 26.91
N SER A 582 -27.00 -19.53 25.86
CA SER A 582 -27.22 -20.50 24.79
C SER A 582 -25.89 -21.03 24.28
N LEU A 583 -25.93 -22.14 23.53
CA LEU A 583 -24.76 -22.58 22.77
C LEU A 583 -24.43 -21.54 21.69
N THR A 584 -23.14 -21.33 21.45
CA THR A 584 -22.67 -20.59 20.28
C THR A 584 -23.12 -21.29 18.99
N PRO A 585 -23.39 -20.55 17.90
CA PRO A 585 -23.77 -21.13 16.61
C PRO A 585 -22.79 -22.20 16.12
N ASP A 586 -23.31 -23.17 15.37
CA ASP A 586 -22.48 -24.17 14.69
C ASP A 586 -21.53 -23.48 13.71
N ARG A 587 -20.29 -23.98 13.66
CA ARG A 587 -19.27 -23.48 12.73
C ARG A 587 -19.45 -24.16 11.38
N GLU A 588 -19.13 -23.46 10.30
CA GLU A 588 -19.04 -24.04 8.96
C GLU A 588 -18.01 -25.20 8.97
N PRO A 589 -18.41 -26.44 8.65
CA PRO A 589 -17.52 -27.59 8.67
C PRO A 589 -16.48 -27.57 7.54
N ASP A 590 -16.73 -26.88 6.43
CA ASP A 590 -15.76 -26.77 5.33
C ASP A 590 -14.62 -25.77 5.69
N PRO A 591 -13.38 -26.25 5.93
CA PRO A 591 -12.26 -25.37 6.26
C PRO A 591 -11.91 -24.40 5.12
N THR A 592 -12.24 -24.72 3.88
CA THR A 592 -11.98 -23.87 2.71
C THR A 592 -12.84 -22.62 2.75
N ARG A 593 -14.14 -22.76 3.09
CA ARG A 593 -15.07 -21.64 3.22
C ARG A 593 -14.65 -20.71 4.36
N ARG A 594 -14.25 -21.27 5.49
CA ARG A 594 -13.73 -20.49 6.63
C ARG A 594 -12.42 -19.77 6.29
N ALA A 595 -11.50 -20.44 5.59
CA ALA A 595 -10.25 -19.82 5.14
C ALA A 595 -10.51 -18.68 4.15
N HIS A 596 -11.49 -18.84 3.25
CA HIS A 596 -11.94 -17.78 2.34
C HIS A 596 -12.47 -16.56 3.10
N ALA A 597 -13.45 -16.77 3.99
CA ALA A 597 -14.02 -15.70 4.81
C ALA A 597 -12.97 -15.00 5.71
N THR A 598 -12.01 -15.77 6.24
CA THR A 598 -10.90 -15.26 7.03
C THR A 598 -9.99 -14.35 6.19
N ALA A 599 -9.66 -14.74 4.96
CA ALA A 599 -8.85 -13.92 4.06
C ALA A 599 -9.58 -12.60 3.69
N GLU A 600 -10.89 -12.66 3.45
CA GLU A 600 -11.72 -11.48 3.22
C GLU A 600 -11.73 -10.54 4.42
N ALA A 601 -12.02 -11.07 5.62
CA ALA A 601 -12.04 -10.29 6.86
C ALA A 601 -10.67 -9.67 7.18
N LEU A 602 -9.56 -10.34 6.83
CA LEU A 602 -8.21 -9.78 6.98
C LEU A 602 -7.96 -8.62 6.01
N LEU A 603 -8.36 -8.74 4.74
CA LEU A 603 -8.22 -7.67 3.74
C LEU A 603 -9.09 -6.46 4.10
N GLU A 604 -10.32 -6.68 4.55
CA GLU A 604 -11.23 -5.61 4.95
C GLU A 604 -10.74 -4.86 6.20
N ARG A 605 -10.20 -5.60 7.18
CA ARG A 605 -9.73 -5.03 8.45
C ARG A 605 -8.38 -4.34 8.36
N HIS A 606 -7.42 -4.91 7.63
CA HIS A 606 -6.06 -4.37 7.55
C HIS A 606 -5.83 -3.51 6.31
N GLY A 607 -6.62 -3.68 5.24
CA GLY A 607 -6.38 -3.09 3.94
C GLY A 607 -5.17 -3.69 3.22
N VAL A 608 -4.03 -3.74 3.90
CA VAL A 608 -2.79 -4.40 3.49
C VAL A 608 -2.45 -5.51 4.50
N VAL A 609 -2.62 -6.75 4.09
CA VAL A 609 -2.37 -7.95 4.88
C VAL A 609 -0.90 -8.35 4.78
N THR A 610 -0.25 -8.45 5.95
CA THR A 610 1.13 -8.90 6.09
C THR A 610 1.18 -10.16 6.96
N ARG A 611 2.29 -10.90 6.88
CA ARG A 611 2.51 -12.07 7.76
C ARG A 611 2.34 -11.73 9.24
N GLY A 612 2.89 -10.59 9.67
CA GLY A 612 2.85 -10.16 11.06
C GLY A 612 1.41 -9.88 11.54
N ALA A 613 0.58 -9.25 10.71
CA ALA A 613 -0.83 -9.01 11.02
C ALA A 613 -1.59 -10.34 11.25
N VAL A 614 -1.46 -11.31 10.34
CA VAL A 614 -2.15 -12.61 10.43
C VAL A 614 -1.75 -13.40 11.67
N VAL A 615 -0.45 -13.41 12.00
CA VAL A 615 0.07 -14.09 13.20
C VAL A 615 -0.46 -13.43 14.47
N SER A 616 -0.53 -12.10 14.50
CA SER A 616 -0.98 -11.37 15.70
C SER A 616 -2.43 -11.69 16.12
N GLU A 617 -3.27 -12.06 15.15
CA GLU A 617 -4.67 -12.40 15.37
C GLU A 617 -4.92 -13.87 15.73
N ARG A 618 -3.86 -14.69 15.79
CA ARG A 618 -3.95 -16.14 16.08
C ARG A 618 -4.83 -16.89 15.06
N THR A 619 -4.77 -16.46 13.80
CA THR A 619 -5.54 -17.05 12.71
C THR A 619 -5.26 -18.56 12.57
N PRO A 620 -6.28 -19.44 12.51
CA PRO A 620 -6.09 -20.87 12.29
C PRO A 620 -5.27 -21.16 11.02
N GLY A 621 -4.29 -22.06 11.12
CA GLY A 621 -3.36 -22.36 10.01
C GLY A 621 -2.32 -21.27 9.71
N GLY A 622 -2.35 -20.16 10.46
CA GLY A 622 -1.40 -19.05 10.34
C GLY A 622 -1.36 -18.43 8.95
N PHE A 623 -0.25 -17.75 8.65
CA PHE A 623 -0.11 -17.09 7.35
C PHE A 623 -0.12 -18.08 6.18
N ALA A 624 0.41 -19.30 6.36
CA ALA A 624 0.44 -20.31 5.31
C ALA A 624 -0.98 -20.74 4.87
N GLY A 625 -1.91 -20.85 5.82
CA GLY A 625 -3.32 -21.18 5.53
C GLY A 625 -4.01 -20.11 4.69
N VAL A 626 -3.83 -18.84 5.06
CA VAL A 626 -4.45 -17.70 4.37
C VAL A 626 -3.75 -17.35 3.06
N TYR A 627 -2.43 -17.58 2.95
CA TYR A 627 -1.63 -17.25 1.77
C TYR A 627 -2.17 -17.87 0.49
N LYS A 628 -2.57 -19.16 0.53
CA LYS A 628 -3.13 -19.86 -0.65
C LYS A 628 -4.40 -19.16 -1.17
N VAL A 629 -5.24 -18.70 -0.26
CA VAL A 629 -6.48 -17.99 -0.60
C VAL A 629 -6.17 -16.59 -1.14
N LEU A 630 -5.24 -15.86 -0.50
CA LEU A 630 -4.83 -14.53 -0.96
C LEU A 630 -4.17 -14.57 -2.35
N SER A 631 -3.38 -15.60 -2.64
CA SER A 631 -2.83 -15.82 -3.99
C SER A 631 -3.94 -16.11 -5.01
N ALA A 632 -4.96 -16.90 -4.64
CA ALA A 632 -6.12 -17.10 -5.52
C ALA A 632 -6.92 -15.79 -5.72
N PHE A 633 -6.99 -14.93 -4.70
CA PHE A 633 -7.60 -13.60 -4.81
C PHE A 633 -6.80 -12.70 -5.75
N GLU A 634 -5.47 -12.76 -5.71
CA GLU A 634 -4.58 -12.09 -6.66
C GLU A 634 -4.85 -12.55 -8.10
N GLU A 635 -4.89 -13.87 -8.35
CA GLU A 635 -5.17 -14.43 -9.68
C GLU A 635 -6.55 -14.00 -10.24
N SER A 636 -7.52 -13.78 -9.35
CA SER A 636 -8.86 -13.28 -9.70
C SER A 636 -8.99 -11.75 -9.75
N GLY A 637 -7.92 -11.00 -9.45
CA GLY A 637 -7.90 -9.53 -9.43
C GLY A 637 -8.54 -8.87 -8.21
N ARG A 638 -8.92 -9.64 -7.17
CA ARG A 638 -9.58 -9.12 -5.95
C ARG A 638 -8.63 -8.42 -5.00
N CYS A 639 -7.37 -8.84 -4.97
CA CYS A 639 -6.30 -8.17 -4.26
C CYS A 639 -5.04 -8.17 -5.13
N ARG A 640 -4.00 -7.45 -4.69
CA ARG A 640 -2.70 -7.43 -5.34
C ARG A 640 -1.65 -7.87 -4.36
N ARG A 641 -0.69 -8.65 -4.84
CA ARG A 641 0.52 -8.96 -4.10
C ARG A 641 1.63 -8.01 -4.51
N GLY A 642 2.38 -7.50 -3.55
CA GLY A 642 3.45 -6.55 -3.85
C GLY A 642 4.23 -6.11 -2.63
N TYR A 643 5.16 -5.19 -2.86
CA TYR A 643 5.95 -4.56 -1.81
C TYR A 643 5.36 -3.17 -1.50
N PHE A 644 4.30 -3.14 -0.70
CA PHE A 644 3.56 -1.90 -0.42
C PHE A 644 4.14 -1.09 0.74
N VAL A 645 4.72 -1.76 1.74
CA VAL A 645 5.33 -1.14 2.92
C VAL A 645 6.78 -1.60 3.05
N ALA A 646 7.68 -0.64 3.25
CA ALA A 646 9.10 -0.91 3.41
C ALA A 646 9.40 -1.75 4.68
N GLY A 647 10.37 -2.66 4.59
CA GLY A 647 10.87 -3.46 5.72
C GLY A 647 10.04 -4.70 6.05
N LEU A 648 8.89 -4.94 5.39
CA LEU A 648 7.98 -6.06 5.71
C LEU A 648 8.05 -7.25 4.74
N GLY A 649 9.00 -7.24 3.79
CA GLY A 649 9.19 -8.27 2.77
C GLY A 649 8.09 -8.26 1.68
N ALA A 650 8.26 -9.05 0.61
CA ALA A 650 7.39 -9.00 -0.57
C ALA A 650 6.04 -9.74 -0.44
N ALA A 651 5.82 -10.49 0.65
CA ALA A 651 4.59 -11.25 0.87
C ALA A 651 3.50 -10.39 1.53
N GLN A 652 3.10 -9.31 0.84
CA GLN A 652 2.03 -8.41 1.28
C GLN A 652 0.90 -8.45 0.26
N PHE A 653 -0.33 -8.47 0.72
CA PHE A 653 -1.53 -8.47 -0.13
C PHE A 653 -2.39 -7.27 0.22
N GLY A 654 -2.80 -6.48 -0.76
CA GLY A 654 -3.64 -5.31 -0.53
C GLY A 654 -4.77 -5.20 -1.54
N VAL A 655 -5.92 -4.70 -1.11
CA VAL A 655 -6.96 -4.26 -2.04
C VAL A 655 -6.54 -2.94 -2.70
N THR A 656 -6.87 -2.74 -3.98
CA THR A 656 -6.41 -1.56 -4.76
C THR A 656 -6.67 -0.24 -4.03
N GLY A 657 -7.89 -0.02 -3.55
CA GLY A 657 -8.23 1.21 -2.82
C GLY A 657 -7.48 1.40 -1.49
N ALA A 658 -7.07 0.32 -0.83
CA ALA A 658 -6.24 0.40 0.38
C ALA A 658 -4.80 0.80 0.04
N VAL A 659 -4.23 0.21 -1.02
CA VAL A 659 -2.87 0.54 -1.50
C VAL A 659 -2.80 1.99 -1.97
N ASP A 660 -3.79 2.44 -2.74
CA ASP A 660 -3.84 3.82 -3.23
C ASP A 660 -3.97 4.81 -2.07
N ARG A 661 -4.83 4.51 -1.09
CA ARG A 661 -4.97 5.34 0.12
C ARG A 661 -3.69 5.35 0.97
N LEU A 662 -3.01 4.21 1.14
CA LEU A 662 -1.70 4.15 1.82
C LEU A 662 -0.65 5.02 1.12
N ARG A 663 -0.57 4.95 -0.22
CA ARG A 663 0.35 5.77 -1.03
C ARG A 663 0.02 7.26 -0.93
N SER A 664 -1.27 7.63 -1.02
CA SER A 664 -1.70 9.03 -0.87
C SER A 664 -1.26 9.63 0.47
N MET A 665 -1.46 8.92 1.59
CA MET A 665 -1.02 9.36 2.93
C MET A 665 0.51 9.39 3.09
N SER A 666 1.22 8.59 2.30
CA SER A 666 2.69 8.63 2.24
C SER A 666 3.18 9.88 1.51
N ASN A 667 2.51 10.27 0.42
CA ASN A 667 2.83 11.46 -0.36
C ASN A 667 2.44 12.76 0.36
N GLU A 668 1.26 12.82 0.98
CA GLU A 668 0.82 13.97 1.79
C GLU A 668 1.81 14.26 2.92
N ALA A 669 2.27 13.21 3.62
CA ALA A 669 3.26 13.38 4.69
C ALA A 669 4.64 13.87 4.20
N ARG A 670 4.96 13.70 2.90
CA ARG A 670 6.20 14.21 2.29
C ARG A 670 6.06 15.67 1.82
N GLY A 671 4.84 16.19 1.60
CA GLY A 671 4.61 17.47 0.93
C GLY A 671 3.75 18.51 1.67
N ALA A 672 3.00 18.13 2.71
CA ALA A 672 2.10 19.06 3.40
C ALA A 672 2.80 19.85 4.52
N GLU A 673 2.39 21.12 4.69
CA GLU A 673 2.65 21.85 5.95
C GLU A 673 1.90 21.15 7.10
N PRO A 674 2.54 20.91 8.25
CA PRO A 674 1.94 20.11 9.31
C PRO A 674 0.66 20.76 9.87
N THR A 675 -0.50 20.13 9.68
CA THR A 675 -1.75 20.47 10.37
C THR A 675 -1.71 19.98 11.82
N GLY A 676 -0.69 20.38 12.59
CA GLY A 676 -0.46 19.93 13.96
C GLY A 676 -0.20 18.41 14.11
N PRO A 677 0.36 17.96 15.24
CA PRO A 677 0.63 16.54 15.48
C PRO A 677 -0.64 15.77 15.83
N SER A 678 -0.92 14.68 15.11
CA SER A 678 -2.04 13.76 15.40
C SER A 678 -1.57 12.65 16.35
N ALA A 679 -1.99 12.72 17.61
CA ALA A 679 -1.66 11.73 18.64
C ALA A 679 -2.86 10.82 18.98
N LEU A 680 -2.64 9.50 18.95
CA LEU A 680 -3.65 8.46 19.20
C LEU A 680 -3.23 7.56 20.35
N VAL A 681 -4.15 7.27 21.28
CA VAL A 681 -3.96 6.28 22.34
C VAL A 681 -4.75 5.02 22.00
N LEU A 682 -4.06 3.89 21.85
CA LEU A 682 -4.66 2.61 21.50
C LEU A 682 -4.35 1.55 22.56
N ALA A 683 -5.24 0.59 22.77
CA ALA A 683 -4.86 -0.62 23.48
C ALA A 683 -3.75 -1.34 22.70
N ALA A 684 -2.73 -1.87 23.39
CA ALA A 684 -1.62 -2.55 22.71
C ALA A 684 -2.09 -3.76 21.87
N THR A 685 -3.24 -4.32 22.23
CA THR A 685 -3.91 -5.44 21.55
C THR A 685 -4.90 -5.01 20.47
N ASP A 686 -5.20 -3.72 20.32
CA ASP A 686 -6.17 -3.23 19.33
C ASP A 686 -5.69 -3.54 17.90
N PRO A 687 -6.51 -4.13 17.01
CA PRO A 687 -6.14 -4.42 15.63
C PRO A 687 -5.71 -3.20 14.81
N ALA A 688 -6.05 -1.98 15.23
CA ALA A 688 -5.60 -0.73 14.62
C ALA A 688 -4.15 -0.38 14.97
N ASN A 689 -3.57 -0.98 16.02
CA ASN A 689 -2.16 -0.80 16.37
C ASN A 689 -1.29 -1.69 15.46
N PRO A 690 -0.44 -1.14 14.57
CA PRO A 690 0.42 -1.95 13.72
C PRO A 690 1.65 -2.50 14.46
N PHE A 691 2.06 -1.91 15.59
CA PHE A 691 3.28 -2.28 16.29
C PHE A 691 3.14 -3.59 17.07
N GLY A 692 4.18 -4.42 17.01
CA GLY A 692 4.15 -5.79 17.51
C GLY A 692 3.21 -6.72 16.74
N ALA A 693 2.76 -6.29 15.55
CA ALA A 693 1.90 -7.03 14.64
C ALA A 693 2.48 -6.93 13.21
N ALA A 694 1.95 -6.04 12.37
CA ALA A 694 2.48 -5.79 11.04
C ALA A 694 3.89 -5.16 11.09
N LEU A 695 4.10 -4.20 11.99
CA LEU A 695 5.38 -3.56 12.24
C LEU A 695 6.06 -4.19 13.47
N PRO A 696 7.40 -4.37 13.44
CA PRO A 696 8.14 -4.70 14.66
C PRO A 696 8.05 -3.55 15.67
N TRP A 697 8.35 -3.84 16.93
CA TRP A 697 8.58 -2.79 17.92
C TRP A 697 9.86 -2.02 17.53
N PRO A 698 9.86 -0.68 17.51
CA PRO A 698 11.06 0.08 17.19
C PRO A 698 12.19 -0.19 18.21
N ASP A 699 13.43 -0.20 17.72
CA ASP A 699 14.60 -0.35 18.58
C ASP A 699 14.74 0.84 19.53
N ARG A 700 15.10 0.56 20.78
CA ARG A 700 15.38 1.58 21.80
C ARG A 700 16.86 1.64 22.10
N ALA A 701 17.37 2.83 22.42
CA ALA A 701 18.76 3.03 22.83
C ALA A 701 19.16 2.16 24.05
N SER A 702 18.21 1.84 24.94
CA SER A 702 18.40 0.95 26.08
C SER A 702 18.51 -0.53 25.72
N ASP A 703 17.98 -0.94 24.57
CA ASP A 703 17.94 -2.35 24.18
C ASP A 703 19.25 -2.75 23.48
N LEU A 704 19.91 -1.78 22.82
CA LEU A 704 21.23 -1.92 22.19
C LEU A 704 22.38 -2.02 23.21
N SER A 705 22.19 -1.52 24.44
CA SER A 705 23.19 -1.58 25.51
C SER A 705 23.11 -2.87 26.35
N GLY A 706 22.27 -3.84 25.98
CA GLY A 706 22.14 -5.12 26.68
C GLY A 706 21.49 -5.02 28.07
N ALA A 707 20.92 -3.86 28.42
CA ALA A 707 20.26 -3.66 29.70
C ALA A 707 19.00 -4.56 29.82
N THR A 708 18.83 -5.19 30.99
CA THR A 708 17.68 -6.02 31.34
C THR A 708 16.45 -5.16 31.64
N GLY A 709 15.96 -4.46 30.62
CA GLY A 709 14.78 -3.60 30.67
C GLY A 709 13.47 -4.31 30.31
N HIS A 710 12.35 -3.71 30.72
CA HIS A 710 11.01 -4.10 30.29
C HIS A 710 10.87 -3.96 28.77
N ARG A 711 10.35 -5.01 28.10
CA ARG A 711 10.12 -5.01 26.65
C ARG A 711 8.64 -4.81 26.30
N PRO A 712 8.33 -4.04 25.24
CA PRO A 712 6.95 -3.85 24.80
C PRO A 712 6.35 -5.17 24.28
N GLY A 713 5.03 -5.28 24.36
CA GLY A 713 4.31 -6.44 23.83
C GLY A 713 2.81 -6.20 23.76
N ARG A 714 2.11 -6.94 22.90
CA ARG A 714 0.65 -6.89 22.75
C ARG A 714 -0.03 -7.61 23.91
N LYS A 715 0.00 -6.98 25.10
CA LYS A 715 -0.52 -7.54 26.36
C LYS A 715 -1.80 -6.83 26.78
N ALA A 716 -2.76 -7.58 27.29
CA ALA A 716 -3.97 -7.01 27.89
C ALA A 716 -3.62 -6.06 29.03
N GLY A 717 -4.24 -4.88 29.05
CA GLY A 717 -4.00 -3.82 30.02
C GLY A 717 -2.90 -2.83 29.64
N ALA A 718 -2.10 -3.09 28.59
CA ALA A 718 -1.11 -2.16 28.09
C ALA A 718 -1.72 -1.25 27.01
N VAL A 719 -1.20 -0.02 26.89
CA VAL A 719 -1.60 0.94 25.85
C VAL A 719 -0.38 1.50 25.13
N VAL A 720 -0.56 1.88 23.88
CA VAL A 720 0.45 2.56 23.06
C VAL A 720 -0.03 3.96 22.70
N VAL A 721 0.90 4.88 22.52
CA VAL A 721 0.63 6.21 21.99
C VAL A 721 1.40 6.38 20.70
N VAL A 722 0.68 6.66 19.62
CA VAL A 722 1.21 6.84 18.26
C VAL A 722 1.03 8.30 17.87
N VAL A 723 2.09 8.94 17.38
CA VAL A 723 2.06 10.34 16.91
C VAL A 723 2.50 10.36 15.47
N ASP A 724 1.61 10.83 14.58
CA ASP A 724 1.82 10.89 13.13
C ASP A 724 2.32 9.56 12.54
N GLY A 725 1.84 8.45 13.09
CA GLY A 725 2.17 7.08 12.68
C GLY A 725 3.47 6.51 13.25
N ALA A 726 4.22 7.27 14.04
CA ALA A 726 5.36 6.75 14.79
C ALA A 726 4.95 6.39 16.23
N LEU A 727 5.43 5.25 16.74
CA LEU A 727 5.25 4.89 18.16
C LEU A 727 6.04 5.89 19.02
N ALA A 728 5.36 6.57 19.96
CA ALA A 728 5.98 7.51 20.87
C ALA A 728 6.11 6.94 22.29
N LEU A 729 5.06 6.31 22.80
CA LEU A 729 5.01 5.77 24.18
C LEU A 729 4.39 4.38 24.20
N TYR A 730 4.87 3.52 25.11
CA TYR A 730 4.21 2.29 25.53
C TYR A 730 4.02 2.30 27.03
N VAL A 731 2.79 2.12 27.48
CA VAL A 731 2.41 2.13 28.90
C VAL A 731 2.06 0.70 29.31
N GLU A 732 2.78 0.16 30.28
CA GLU A 732 2.54 -1.20 30.76
C GLU A 732 1.20 -1.34 31.50
N ARG A 733 0.78 -2.60 31.70
CA ARG A 733 -0.40 -2.94 32.51
C ARG A 733 -0.34 -2.26 33.87
N GLY A 734 -1.39 -1.50 34.19
CA GLY A 734 -1.51 -0.78 35.46
C GLY A 734 -0.78 0.56 35.50
N GLY A 735 -0.02 0.91 34.45
CA GLY A 735 0.47 2.26 34.18
C GLY A 735 1.60 2.77 35.05
N ARG A 736 2.27 1.88 35.79
CA ARG A 736 3.42 2.21 36.65
C ARG A 736 4.72 2.41 35.88
N THR A 737 4.87 1.70 34.77
CA THR A 737 6.07 1.72 33.93
C THR A 737 5.69 2.20 32.54
N LEU A 738 6.50 3.09 31.98
CA LEU A 738 6.38 3.59 30.62
C LEU A 738 7.69 3.37 29.86
N LEU A 739 7.61 3.09 28.57
CA LEU A 739 8.73 3.06 27.64
C LEU A 739 8.55 4.17 26.59
N THR A 740 9.62 4.93 26.37
CA THR A 740 9.68 6.04 25.42
C THR A 740 10.43 5.60 24.17
N PHE A 741 9.92 5.99 23.00
CA PHE A 741 10.49 5.68 21.68
C PHE A 741 10.90 6.93 20.88
N THR A 742 10.73 8.12 21.45
CA THR A 742 11.13 9.39 20.84
C THR A 742 11.71 10.33 21.89
N ALA A 743 12.78 11.04 21.53
CA ALA A 743 13.32 12.14 22.32
C ALA A 743 12.88 13.52 21.80
N ASP A 744 12.22 13.56 20.62
CA ASP A 744 11.77 14.79 19.98
C ASP A 744 10.59 15.41 20.76
N PRO A 745 10.75 16.64 21.31
CA PRO A 745 9.68 17.34 22.02
C PRO A 745 8.41 17.54 21.19
N LEU A 746 8.52 17.71 19.87
CA LEU A 746 7.39 17.91 18.97
C LEU A 746 6.49 16.67 18.86
N ARG A 747 7.00 15.49 19.19
CA ARG A 747 6.22 14.24 19.28
C ARG A 747 5.93 13.82 20.71
N LEU A 748 6.87 14.09 21.62
CA LEU A 748 6.76 13.67 23.01
C LEU A 748 5.62 14.41 23.74
N GLN A 749 5.52 15.72 23.58
CA GLN A 749 4.47 16.50 24.27
C GLN A 749 3.05 16.10 23.80
N PRO A 750 2.75 16.03 22.48
CA PRO A 750 1.44 15.55 22.00
C PRO A 750 1.11 14.13 22.46
N ALA A 751 2.10 13.23 22.52
CA ALA A 751 1.89 11.88 23.03
C ALA A 751 1.43 11.89 24.49
N VAL A 752 2.08 12.70 25.32
CA VAL A 752 1.74 12.82 26.74
C VAL A 752 0.41 13.53 26.95
N ASP A 753 0.10 14.54 26.14
CA ASP A 753 -1.20 15.24 26.17
C ASP A 753 -2.35 14.29 25.80
N ALA A 754 -2.18 13.47 24.76
CA ALA A 754 -3.15 12.45 24.39
C ALA A 754 -3.34 11.40 25.49
N LEU A 755 -2.26 10.98 26.16
CA LEU A 755 -2.32 10.08 27.31
C LEU A 755 -3.09 10.72 28.48
N ALA A 756 -2.86 12.01 28.76
CA ALA A 756 -3.56 12.75 29.78
C ALA A 756 -5.06 12.91 29.46
N LEU A 757 -5.39 13.16 28.20
CA LEU A 757 -6.77 13.22 27.72
C LEU A 757 -7.48 11.88 27.92
N ALA A 758 -6.85 10.76 27.55
CA ALA A 758 -7.41 9.42 27.76
C ALA A 758 -7.65 9.08 29.25
N VAL A 759 -6.86 9.67 30.16
CA VAL A 759 -7.12 9.59 31.61
C VAL A 759 -8.34 10.43 31.99
N ARG A 760 -8.41 11.70 31.56
CA ARG A 760 -9.51 12.64 31.87
C ARG A 760 -10.85 12.16 31.33
N ASP A 761 -10.87 11.58 30.13
CA ASP A 761 -12.06 10.98 29.50
C ASP A 761 -12.49 9.64 30.15
N GLY A 762 -11.72 9.18 31.14
CA GLY A 762 -12.01 8.01 31.95
C GLY A 762 -11.67 6.68 31.29
N ALA A 763 -11.04 6.66 30.11
CA ALA A 763 -10.67 5.42 29.41
C ALA A 763 -9.57 4.65 30.16
N LEU A 764 -8.60 5.35 30.74
CA LEU A 764 -7.52 4.75 31.56
C LEU A 764 -7.79 4.79 33.07
N GLY A 765 -8.77 5.59 33.52
CA GLY A 765 -8.98 5.90 34.92
C GLY A 765 -7.74 6.53 35.56
N LYS A 766 -7.48 6.26 36.85
CA LYS A 766 -6.31 6.81 37.56
C LYS A 766 -4.99 6.18 37.08
N LEU A 767 -4.07 7.03 36.62
CA LEU A 767 -2.73 6.66 36.19
C LEU A 767 -1.67 7.13 37.19
N THR A 768 -0.68 6.29 37.51
CA THR A 768 0.45 6.66 38.37
C THR A 768 1.71 6.03 37.80
N VAL A 769 2.57 6.86 37.21
CA VAL A 769 3.83 6.48 36.59
C VAL A 769 4.93 6.58 37.64
N GLU A 770 5.62 5.48 37.88
CA GLU A 770 6.71 5.35 38.87
C GLU A 770 8.07 5.31 38.16
N ARG A 771 8.14 4.66 36.99
CA ARG A 771 9.37 4.49 36.19
C ARG A 771 9.15 4.79 34.71
N ALA A 772 10.17 5.34 34.06
CA ALA A 772 10.25 5.49 32.62
C ALA A 772 11.59 4.94 32.13
N ASP A 773 11.57 4.13 31.07
CA ASP A 773 12.78 3.61 30.41
C ASP A 773 13.75 2.83 31.33
N GLY A 774 13.22 2.28 32.43
CA GLY A 774 14.01 1.57 33.44
C GLY A 774 14.50 2.46 34.59
N GLU A 775 14.36 3.78 34.50
CA GLU A 775 14.76 4.75 35.53
C GLU A 775 13.55 5.27 36.33
N HIS A 776 13.80 5.89 37.48
CA HIS A 776 12.75 6.51 38.29
C HIS A 776 12.21 7.77 37.59
N ILE A 777 10.89 7.98 37.57
CA ILE A 777 10.29 9.05 36.74
C ILE A 777 10.74 10.45 37.15
N LEU A 778 10.94 10.69 38.46
CA LEU A 778 11.39 11.96 39.00
C LEU A 778 12.87 12.17 38.60
N GLY A 779 13.10 13.06 37.62
CA GLY A 779 14.42 13.31 37.04
C GLY A 779 14.58 12.87 35.57
N SER A 780 13.62 12.12 35.02
CA SER A 780 13.62 11.73 33.61
C SER A 780 13.21 12.89 32.68
N PRO A 781 13.65 12.91 31.41
CA PRO A 781 13.18 13.88 30.41
C PRO A 781 11.65 13.93 30.27
N LEU A 782 11.01 12.76 30.39
CA LEU A 782 9.55 12.58 30.35
C LEU A 782 8.82 13.29 31.51
N SER A 783 9.49 13.54 32.63
CA SER A 783 8.89 14.20 33.81
C SER A 783 8.37 15.60 33.48
N SER A 784 9.08 16.34 32.63
CA SER A 784 8.70 17.70 32.24
C SER A 784 7.41 17.70 31.42
N ALA A 785 7.34 16.82 30.41
CA ALA A 785 6.17 16.66 29.54
C ALA A 785 4.93 16.17 30.31
N LEU A 786 5.09 15.20 31.22
CA LEU A 786 4.01 14.74 32.11
C LEU A 786 3.52 15.85 33.04
N GLY A 787 4.43 16.67 33.58
CA GLY A 787 4.07 17.83 34.38
C GLY A 787 3.25 18.85 33.60
N ALA A 788 3.66 19.18 32.37
CA ALA A 788 2.94 20.09 31.48
C ALA A 788 1.53 19.57 31.13
N ALA A 789 1.35 18.25 30.98
CA ALA A 789 0.05 17.63 30.75
C ALA A 789 -0.82 17.49 32.04
N GLY A 790 -0.35 17.98 33.19
CA GLY A 790 -1.10 18.06 34.43
C GLY A 790 -0.91 16.88 35.40
N PHE A 791 0.13 16.05 35.23
CA PHE A 791 0.47 15.05 36.24
C PHE A 791 1.14 15.71 37.45
N HIS A 792 0.70 15.32 38.65
CA HIS A 792 1.24 15.86 39.90
C HIS A 792 2.24 14.90 40.55
N ALA A 793 3.30 15.45 41.13
CA ALA A 793 4.30 14.68 41.87
C ALA A 793 3.71 14.09 43.15
N THR A 794 4.04 12.84 43.40
CA THR A 794 3.76 12.10 44.64
C THR A 794 5.03 11.38 45.08
N PRO A 795 5.15 10.94 46.35
CA PRO A 795 6.33 10.20 46.82
C PRO A 795 6.64 8.91 46.03
N ARG A 796 5.67 8.39 45.25
CA ARG A 796 5.81 7.20 44.43
C ARG A 796 6.04 7.49 42.93
N GLY A 797 6.00 8.76 42.50
CA GLY A 797 6.10 9.14 41.08
C GLY A 797 5.04 10.16 40.66
N LEU A 798 4.73 10.24 39.37
CA LEU A 798 3.80 11.21 38.79
C LEU A 798 2.39 10.61 38.63
N ARG A 799 1.36 11.37 38.99
CA ARG A 799 -0.03 10.88 39.05
C ARG A 799 -1.02 11.83 38.39
N LEU A 800 -1.94 11.25 37.62
CA LEU A 800 -3.12 11.93 37.09
C LEU A 800 -4.38 11.14 37.47
N ARG A 801 -5.49 11.84 37.68
CA ARG A 801 -6.81 11.26 37.95
C ARG A 801 -7.81 11.82 36.95
N SER A 802 -8.75 10.97 36.53
CA SER A 802 -9.90 11.32 35.69
C SER A 802 -10.83 12.30 36.39
#